data_AF-A0A9P3C5K3-F1
#
_entry.id   AF-A0A9P3C5K3-F1
#
_cell.length_a   1.000
_cell.length_b   1.000
_cell.length_c   1.000
_cell.angle_alpha   90.00
_cell.angle_beta   90.00
_cell.angle_gamma   90.00
#
_symmetry.space_group_name_H-M   'P 1'
#
loop_
_entity.id
_entity.type
_entity.pdbx_description
1 polymer ?
#
loop_
_entity_poly.entity_id
_entity_poly.type
_entity_poly.pdbx_seq_one_letter_code
_entity_poly.pdbx_strand_id
1 'polypeptide(L)'
;MSSLTSTMAMEGEQRVTAEEKVGHILKAYALGQPLFARDILQDLSRQIDQGREEVHIADLDGVPQKYSLKVPAWCADWANSYRISYCSIQAMTTVNPFMPDEILRDQPPVAICYTRNDKRPENPLYEVRKAFDKQREVWQTSEACEALQKQLTTLRLSRPINKIVCFGLGTLGRLNSRSAARSHTQHAAVATMVQALKARQGNRNMEIRCFAQDPAYDEVDIALLRSIGITPLDDPKGFLAVDESTLVFCVSPNVPVKQIIADVQWPAAMIWNTVRPSEPDVAEWEQRVKNGQVTWVCPYTTDPDSSRVRKMDKALGHQHGCELPPELTKKWPLGLDRIKELWTSNAEGHLLAFLCSIAEKYEPGNSITQYFLFGPRAFHILRPENVEAILSTNFKGAHGYLHQFYLSHAHLDYGFGARAAIFAPLLGNGIFTQEGPAWRHSRDLLRKQFSRVQSRNLEHFHEHVDNMVARLPSDGVVDLQPLFFNLTLDIATALLFGRSVYSLKAGIDQDADNRRFAESFNIAQEGLAKRFRIAPWHFLYNPPEFRKACADVHRFVERYIDQLDLQNSDGLDDKTYSFIKQVAQESASKQDLRDQLLNVLLAGRDTTACCLSWTFRLLVRHEAVMVRLRQEIASVMGDSVHPTKEQIRKMPYLSCVIKESLRLYPPVPLNNREAIRTTILPTGGGPDADRPILVRKGELVVFSQYVNSRKKNIYGPDADCFRPERWETGELDHIGWAYFPFNGGPRQCLGEDFALMEVSYTVVRLLQAFSSIILPKGEPIKPVGSERQRLTLVLSSADGCRVQIHSY
;
A
#
# COMPACT_ATOMS: atom_id res chain seq x y z
N MET A 1 41.29 -42.81 33.86
CA MET A 1 40.54 -41.67 33.27
C MET A 1 41.17 -41.31 31.93
N SER A 2 41.04 -42.20 30.95
CA SER A 2 41.58 -42.08 29.59
C SER A 2 40.62 -42.76 28.61
N SER A 3 40.57 -42.26 27.37
CA SER A 3 39.64 -42.60 26.26
C SER A 3 38.23 -42.02 26.48
N LEU A 4 37.72 -41.12 25.62
CA LEU A 4 37.59 -41.25 24.17
C LEU A 4 37.86 -39.92 23.44
N THR A 5 39.09 -39.75 22.94
CA THR A 5 39.37 -38.96 21.75
C THR A 5 39.28 -39.92 20.56
N SER A 6 38.09 -40.04 19.96
CA SER A 6 37.94 -40.64 18.62
C SER A 6 37.75 -39.50 17.63
N THR A 7 38.88 -39.02 17.13
CA THR A 7 38.98 -38.11 16.00
C THR A 7 38.74 -38.93 14.74
N MET A 8 37.52 -38.93 14.20
CA MET A 8 37.34 -39.24 12.78
C MET A 8 37.89 -38.06 11.99
N ALA A 9 39.13 -38.22 11.52
CA ALA A 9 39.68 -37.41 10.47
C ALA A 9 38.86 -37.64 9.20
N MET A 10 38.09 -36.63 8.78
CA MET A 10 37.83 -36.43 7.36
C MET A 10 39.04 -35.67 6.81
N GLU A 11 39.88 -36.36 6.06
CA GLU A 11 40.99 -35.80 5.31
C GLU A 11 40.44 -34.96 4.14
N GLY A 12 40.83 -33.68 4.05
CA GLY A 12 40.78 -32.95 2.78
C GLY A 12 40.31 -31.50 2.76
N GLU A 13 39.70 -30.94 3.81
CA GLU A 13 39.21 -29.55 3.77
C GLU A 13 40.17 -28.57 4.46
N GLN A 14 40.58 -27.53 3.72
CA GLN A 14 41.30 -26.36 4.25
C GLN A 14 40.50 -25.76 5.41
N ARG A 15 40.96 -25.96 6.65
CA ARG A 15 40.35 -25.32 7.83
C ARG A 15 40.58 -23.81 7.75
N VAL A 16 39.51 -23.07 7.47
CA VAL A 16 39.46 -21.60 7.56
C VAL A 16 39.79 -21.19 8.99
N THR A 17 40.62 -20.16 9.18
CA THR A 17 40.99 -19.66 10.52
C THR A 17 39.81 -18.96 11.20
N ALA A 18 39.81 -18.86 12.53
CA ALA A 18 38.75 -18.15 13.28
C ALA A 18 38.64 -16.67 12.85
N GLU A 19 39.79 -16.03 12.53
CA GLU A 19 39.85 -14.67 12.02
C GLU A 19 39.20 -14.53 10.64
N GLU A 20 39.47 -15.46 9.71
CA GLU A 20 38.86 -15.49 8.38
C GLU A 20 37.35 -15.73 8.45
N LYS A 21 36.88 -16.66 9.29
CA LYS A 21 35.45 -16.98 9.45
C LYS A 21 34.68 -15.82 10.08
N VAL A 22 35.22 -15.23 11.14
CA VAL A 22 34.66 -13.99 11.72
C VAL A 22 34.67 -12.87 10.67
N GLY A 23 35.76 -12.72 9.91
CA GLY A 23 35.84 -11.80 8.78
C GLY A 23 34.75 -12.00 7.74
N HIS A 24 34.43 -13.25 7.37
CA HIS A 24 33.35 -13.60 6.45
C HIS A 24 31.97 -13.25 7.01
N ILE A 25 31.67 -13.60 8.26
CA ILE A 25 30.39 -13.27 8.92
C ILE A 25 30.22 -11.74 9.01
N LEU A 26 31.29 -11.02 9.38
CA LEU A 26 31.29 -9.56 9.44
C LEU A 26 31.12 -8.94 8.06
N LYS A 27 31.74 -9.51 7.02
CA LYS A 27 31.58 -9.07 5.62
C LYS A 27 30.15 -9.31 5.14
N ALA A 28 29.59 -10.50 5.34
CA ALA A 28 28.20 -10.83 4.99
C ALA A 28 27.21 -9.89 5.71
N TYR A 29 27.44 -9.64 7.00
CA TYR A 29 26.64 -8.72 7.79
C TYR A 29 26.76 -7.26 7.30
N ALA A 30 27.97 -6.80 6.97
CA ALA A 30 28.24 -5.46 6.45
C ALA A 30 27.67 -5.25 5.04
N LEU A 31 27.63 -6.30 4.21
CA LEU A 31 27.00 -6.32 2.89
C LEU A 31 25.47 -6.40 2.95
N GLY A 32 24.91 -6.69 4.12
CA GLY A 32 23.46 -6.76 4.30
C GLY A 32 22.81 -8.07 3.87
N GLN A 33 23.57 -9.15 3.79
CA GLN A 33 22.98 -10.45 3.54
C GLN A 33 22.10 -10.83 4.75
N PRO A 34 20.84 -11.26 4.53
CA PRO A 34 20.01 -11.78 5.61
C PRO A 34 20.69 -13.05 6.15
N LEU A 35 20.87 -13.11 7.47
CA LEU A 35 21.41 -14.30 8.13
C LEU A 35 20.32 -15.38 8.20
N PHE A 36 19.05 -14.98 8.34
CA PHE A 36 17.90 -15.86 8.46
C PHE A 36 16.92 -15.64 7.30
N ALA A 37 17.36 -15.86 6.07
CA ALA A 37 16.55 -15.60 4.90
C ALA A 37 15.24 -16.41 4.90
N ARG A 38 14.12 -15.77 4.53
CA ARG A 38 12.77 -16.37 4.58
C ARG A 38 12.66 -17.63 3.70
N ASP A 39 13.30 -17.61 2.55
CA ASP A 39 13.37 -18.73 1.60
C ASP A 39 14.12 -19.94 2.18
N ILE A 40 15.21 -19.73 2.91
CA ILE A 40 15.91 -20.80 3.64
C ILE A 40 14.97 -21.47 4.64
N LEU A 41 14.21 -20.70 5.42
CA LEU A 41 13.26 -21.24 6.39
C LEU A 41 12.06 -21.94 5.72
N GLN A 42 11.57 -21.42 4.59
CA GLN A 42 10.50 -22.04 3.81
C GLN A 42 10.96 -23.37 3.21
N ASP A 43 12.16 -23.41 2.64
CA ASP A 43 12.71 -24.61 2.05
C ASP A 43 12.99 -25.68 3.12
N LEU A 44 13.55 -25.29 4.27
CA LEU A 44 13.72 -26.19 5.41
C LEU A 44 12.37 -26.76 5.88
N SER A 45 11.34 -25.92 6.07
CA SER A 45 9.99 -26.38 6.44
C SER A 45 9.44 -27.37 5.42
N ARG A 46 9.60 -27.09 4.12
CA ARG A 46 9.15 -27.97 3.04
C ARG A 46 9.86 -29.31 3.05
N GLN A 47 11.17 -29.33 3.27
CA GLN A 47 11.96 -30.56 3.36
C GLN A 47 11.52 -31.43 4.56
N ILE A 48 11.22 -30.81 5.71
CA ILE A 48 10.70 -31.49 6.90
C ILE A 48 9.29 -32.05 6.64
N ASP A 49 8.39 -31.25 6.06
CA ASP A 49 7.01 -31.68 5.76
C ASP A 49 6.95 -32.82 4.73
N GLN A 50 7.98 -32.97 3.90
CA GLN A 50 8.15 -34.11 2.98
C GLN A 50 8.62 -35.40 3.67
N GLY A 51 8.90 -35.37 4.98
CA GLY A 51 9.36 -36.54 5.74
C GLY A 51 10.77 -36.99 5.37
N ARG A 52 11.62 -36.09 4.87
CA ARG A 52 13.01 -36.43 4.53
C ARG A 52 13.80 -36.77 5.79
N GLU A 53 14.65 -37.79 5.70
CA GLU A 53 15.57 -38.13 6.81
C GLU A 53 16.79 -37.21 6.85
N GLU A 54 17.08 -36.54 5.74
CA GLU A 54 18.19 -35.61 5.57
C GLU A 54 17.69 -34.31 4.94
N VAL A 55 18.16 -33.18 5.47
CA VAL A 55 17.83 -31.84 4.99
C VAL A 55 19.08 -31.10 4.57
N HIS A 56 18.93 -30.23 3.57
CA HIS A 56 20.00 -29.36 3.11
C HIS A 56 19.66 -27.91 3.48
N ILE A 57 20.57 -27.23 4.16
CA ILE A 57 20.38 -25.83 4.60
C ILE A 57 21.53 -25.01 4.02
N ALA A 58 21.21 -23.97 3.25
CA ALA A 58 22.22 -23.06 2.71
C ALA A 58 22.98 -22.32 3.83
N ASP A 59 24.31 -22.32 3.76
CA ASP A 59 25.18 -21.53 4.64
C ASP A 59 25.35 -20.09 4.09
N LEU A 60 26.15 -19.26 4.77
CA LEU A 60 26.43 -17.86 4.43
C LEU A 60 27.06 -17.66 3.05
N ASP A 61 27.79 -18.65 2.55
CA ASP A 61 28.38 -18.67 1.21
C ASP A 61 27.42 -19.20 0.13
N GLY A 62 26.21 -19.61 0.53
CA GLY A 62 25.19 -20.19 -0.34
C GLY A 62 25.41 -21.68 -0.64
N VAL A 63 26.44 -22.31 -0.09
CA VAL A 63 26.68 -23.74 -0.24
C VAL A 63 25.77 -24.51 0.73
N PRO A 64 24.93 -25.44 0.25
CA PRO A 64 24.05 -26.20 1.13
C PRO A 64 24.82 -27.20 2.01
N GLN A 65 24.66 -27.07 3.32
CA GLN A 65 25.14 -28.02 4.31
C GLN A 65 24.11 -29.12 4.54
N LYS A 66 24.60 -30.36 4.70
CA LYS A 66 23.78 -31.55 4.87
C LYS A 66 23.60 -31.88 6.35
N TYR A 67 22.36 -32.07 6.78
CA TYR A 67 22.01 -32.44 8.15
C TYR A 67 21.11 -33.66 8.20
N SER A 68 21.35 -34.57 9.15
CA SER A 68 20.43 -35.68 9.43
C SER A 68 19.37 -35.26 10.45
N LEU A 69 18.11 -35.58 10.18
CA LEU A 69 17.00 -35.46 11.14
C LEU A 69 16.89 -36.69 12.04
N LYS A 70 17.65 -37.76 11.78
CA LYS A 70 17.86 -38.86 12.72
C LYS A 70 19.06 -38.56 13.59
N VAL A 71 19.01 -38.97 14.86
CA VAL A 71 20.16 -38.83 15.76
C VAL A 71 21.27 -39.76 15.28
N PRO A 72 22.46 -39.23 14.92
CA PRO A 72 23.59 -40.05 14.51
C PRO A 72 24.11 -40.93 15.65
N ALA A 73 24.75 -42.05 15.28
CA ALA A 73 25.32 -42.99 16.25
C ALA A 73 26.35 -42.34 17.19
N TRP A 74 27.13 -41.36 16.72
CA TRP A 74 28.18 -40.70 17.51
C TRP A 74 27.65 -39.85 18.68
N CYS A 75 26.38 -39.45 18.66
CA CYS A 75 25.73 -38.71 19.75
C CYS A 75 24.55 -39.45 20.36
N ALA A 76 24.32 -40.71 19.99
CA ALA A 76 23.19 -41.50 20.49
C ALA A 76 23.23 -41.71 22.01
N ASP A 77 24.40 -41.62 22.63
CA ASP A 77 24.58 -41.77 24.08
C ASP A 77 24.02 -40.59 24.90
N TRP A 78 23.82 -39.41 24.29
CA TRP A 78 23.39 -38.21 24.99
C TRP A 78 22.31 -37.39 24.27
N ALA A 79 21.97 -37.72 23.02
CA ALA A 79 20.86 -37.13 22.28
C ALA A 79 19.86 -38.20 21.83
N ASN A 80 18.59 -37.83 21.77
CA ASN A 80 17.50 -38.69 21.27
C ASN A 80 16.55 -37.95 20.31
N SER A 81 16.86 -36.69 20.01
CA SER A 81 16.10 -35.87 19.08
C SER A 81 17.00 -34.81 18.43
N TYR A 82 16.44 -34.06 17.49
CA TYR A 82 17.06 -32.89 16.89
C TYR A 82 16.26 -31.63 17.21
N ARG A 83 16.90 -30.47 17.08
CA ARG A 83 16.26 -29.15 17.07
C ARG A 83 16.90 -28.29 15.98
N ILE A 84 16.11 -27.39 15.42
CA ILE A 84 16.65 -26.31 14.59
C ILE A 84 17.34 -25.32 15.54
N SER A 85 18.57 -24.94 15.22
CA SER A 85 19.36 -23.98 15.97
C SER A 85 19.50 -22.70 15.17
N TYR A 86 19.30 -21.58 15.84
CA TYR A 86 19.41 -20.24 15.27
C TYR A 86 20.57 -19.52 15.93
N CYS A 87 21.68 -19.41 15.22
CA CYS A 87 22.91 -18.83 15.75
C CYS A 87 22.85 -17.31 15.58
N SER A 88 22.75 -16.59 16.70
CA SER A 88 22.79 -15.13 16.67
C SER A 88 24.13 -14.64 16.13
N ILE A 89 24.18 -13.42 15.58
CA ILE A 89 25.47 -12.84 15.17
C ILE A 89 26.49 -12.89 16.31
N GLN A 90 26.06 -12.61 17.54
CA GLN A 90 26.90 -12.69 18.73
C GLN A 90 27.45 -14.11 18.92
N ALA A 91 26.61 -15.14 18.80
CA ALA A 91 27.05 -16.53 18.93
C ALA A 91 28.05 -16.93 17.84
N MET A 92 27.79 -16.54 16.59
CA MET A 92 28.66 -16.85 15.44
C MET A 92 30.01 -16.13 15.47
N THR A 93 30.14 -15.05 16.25
CA THR A 93 31.34 -14.21 16.32
C THR A 93 32.03 -14.21 17.69
N THR A 94 31.54 -15.01 18.66
CA THR A 94 32.16 -15.11 19.99
C THR A 94 33.25 -16.18 20.02
N VAL A 95 34.45 -15.80 20.48
CA VAL A 95 35.57 -16.73 20.67
C VAL A 95 35.52 -17.37 22.07
N ASN A 96 35.39 -18.70 22.15
CA ASN A 96 35.54 -19.44 23.41
C ASN A 96 37.04 -19.55 23.76
N PRO A 97 37.53 -18.94 24.87
CA PRO A 97 38.95 -18.95 25.20
C PRO A 97 39.50 -20.33 25.58
N PHE A 98 38.64 -21.30 25.93
CA PHE A 98 39.05 -22.65 26.31
C PHE A 98 38.97 -23.65 25.15
N MET A 99 38.24 -23.30 24.09
CA MET A 99 38.03 -24.14 22.90
C MET A 99 37.99 -23.25 21.65
N PRO A 100 39.11 -22.58 21.28
CA PRO A 100 39.14 -21.68 20.13
C PRO A 100 38.80 -22.40 18.81
N ASP A 101 39.10 -23.70 18.72
CA ASP A 101 38.74 -24.55 17.57
C ASP A 101 37.24 -24.92 17.52
N GLU A 102 36.44 -24.69 18.58
CA GLU A 102 34.99 -24.93 18.52
C GLU A 102 34.24 -23.86 17.71
N ILE A 103 34.83 -22.67 17.51
CA ILE A 103 34.36 -21.66 16.56
C ILE A 103 34.47 -22.17 15.12
N LEU A 104 35.45 -23.06 14.89
CA LEU A 104 35.69 -23.71 13.61
C LEU A 104 34.71 -24.85 13.35
N ARG A 105 33.83 -25.21 14.30
CA ARG A 105 32.65 -26.00 13.94
C ARG A 105 31.71 -25.12 13.13
N ASP A 106 31.36 -25.56 11.94
CA ASP A 106 30.46 -24.92 10.99
C ASP A 106 29.08 -24.71 11.61
N GLN A 107 28.89 -23.60 12.33
CA GLN A 107 27.59 -23.17 12.78
C GLN A 107 27.07 -22.11 11.81
N PRO A 108 26.38 -22.52 10.73
CA PRO A 108 25.61 -21.60 9.92
C PRO A 108 24.58 -20.87 10.79
N PRO A 109 24.02 -19.75 10.31
CA PRO A 109 22.94 -19.05 10.98
C PRO A 109 21.77 -19.98 11.35
N VAL A 110 21.47 -20.96 10.49
CA VAL A 110 20.46 -21.99 10.71
C VAL A 110 21.11 -23.36 10.58
N ALA A 111 21.06 -24.17 11.63
CA ALA A 111 21.65 -25.51 11.67
C ALA A 111 20.72 -26.54 12.32
N ILE A 112 21.03 -27.83 12.17
CA ILE A 112 20.43 -28.89 12.99
C ILE A 112 21.37 -29.23 14.14
N CYS A 113 20.85 -29.19 15.37
CA CYS A 113 21.56 -29.64 16.56
C CYS A 113 20.88 -30.86 17.17
N TYR A 114 21.68 -31.82 17.61
CA TYR A 114 21.20 -32.98 18.35
C TYR A 114 21.11 -32.65 19.84
N THR A 115 20.00 -33.02 20.45
CA THR A 115 19.73 -32.75 21.86
C THR A 115 18.98 -33.90 22.48
N ARG A 116 19.08 -34.01 23.80
CA ARG A 116 18.11 -34.79 24.55
C ARG A 116 16.80 -34.00 24.61
N ASN A 117 15.75 -34.58 24.08
CA ASN A 117 14.39 -34.06 24.16
C ASN A 117 13.47 -35.18 24.65
N ASP A 118 13.46 -35.38 25.97
CA ASP A 118 12.53 -36.29 26.62
C ASP A 118 11.14 -35.63 26.62
N LYS A 119 10.44 -35.68 25.48
CA LYS A 119 9.05 -35.20 25.31
C LYS A 119 8.02 -36.09 26.03
N ARG A 120 8.47 -36.89 27.01
CA ARG A 120 7.57 -37.65 27.86
C ARG A 120 7.03 -36.70 28.91
N PRO A 121 5.70 -36.61 29.07
CA PRO A 121 5.14 -35.76 30.11
C PRO A 121 5.67 -36.13 31.48
N GLU A 122 6.29 -35.17 32.17
CA GLU A 122 6.74 -35.36 33.56
C GLU A 122 5.57 -35.35 34.54
N ASN A 123 4.51 -34.60 34.20
CA ASN A 123 3.32 -34.42 35.04
C ASN A 123 2.05 -34.55 34.19
N PRO A 124 0.95 -35.10 34.73
CA PRO A 124 -0.30 -35.23 34.00
C PRO A 124 -0.97 -33.87 33.76
N LEU A 125 -1.77 -33.77 32.70
CA LEU A 125 -2.43 -32.52 32.27
C LEU A 125 -3.21 -31.80 33.38
N TYR A 126 -3.84 -32.54 34.31
CA TYR A 126 -4.62 -31.92 35.39
C TYR A 126 -3.74 -31.17 36.38
N GLU A 127 -2.53 -31.67 36.69
CA GLU A 127 -1.59 -31.00 37.60
C GLU A 127 -0.98 -29.77 36.95
N VAL A 128 -0.59 -29.92 35.67
CA VAL A 128 -0.06 -28.82 34.88
C VAL A 128 -1.07 -27.70 34.74
N ARG A 129 -2.35 -28.03 34.47
CA ARG A 129 -3.45 -27.06 34.46
C ARG A 129 -3.61 -26.36 35.80
N LYS A 130 -3.66 -27.12 36.91
CA LYS A 130 -3.83 -26.54 38.25
C LYS A 130 -2.70 -25.57 38.59
N ALA A 131 -1.46 -25.91 38.26
CA ALA A 131 -0.32 -25.04 38.47
C ALA A 131 -0.36 -23.80 37.57
N PHE A 132 -0.73 -23.97 36.29
CA PHE A 132 -0.91 -22.86 35.35
C PHE A 132 -2.00 -21.89 35.80
N ASP A 133 -3.18 -22.39 36.21
CA ASP A 133 -4.30 -21.56 36.67
C ASP A 133 -3.92 -20.76 37.92
N LYS A 134 -3.22 -21.39 38.88
CA LYS A 134 -2.68 -20.68 40.05
C LYS A 134 -1.71 -19.55 39.65
N GLN A 135 -0.79 -19.82 38.73
CA GLN A 135 0.16 -18.79 38.30
C GLN A 135 -0.49 -17.70 37.44
N ARG A 136 -1.55 -18.05 36.70
CA ARG A 136 -2.37 -17.10 35.94
C ARG A 136 -3.08 -16.12 36.85
N GLU A 137 -3.62 -16.56 37.99
CA GLU A 137 -4.20 -15.67 39.00
C GLU A 137 -3.16 -14.69 39.55
N VAL A 138 -1.95 -15.18 39.86
CA VAL A 138 -0.82 -14.34 40.31
C VAL A 138 -0.42 -13.32 39.24
N TRP A 139 -0.39 -13.72 37.97
CA TRP A 139 -0.12 -12.81 36.86
C TRP A 139 -1.19 -11.72 36.74
N GLN A 140 -2.47 -12.10 36.83
CA GLN A 140 -3.59 -11.19 36.65
C GLN A 140 -3.63 -10.06 37.68
N THR A 141 -3.12 -10.31 38.90
CA THR A 141 -3.04 -9.31 39.97
C THR A 141 -1.70 -8.55 40.00
N SER A 142 -0.79 -8.81 39.06
CA SER A 142 0.52 -8.18 39.02
C SER A 142 0.51 -6.81 38.34
N GLU A 143 1.35 -5.89 38.82
CA GLU A 143 1.59 -4.59 38.20
C GLU A 143 2.04 -4.72 36.73
N ALA A 144 2.78 -5.79 36.40
CA ALA A 144 3.23 -6.07 35.04
C ALA A 144 2.06 -6.36 34.07
N CYS A 145 1.01 -7.04 34.55
CA CYS A 145 -0.19 -7.29 33.76
C CYS A 145 -0.96 -5.99 33.51
N GLU A 146 -1.15 -5.15 34.54
CA GLU A 146 -1.81 -3.84 34.39
C GLU A 146 -1.03 -2.93 33.43
N ALA A 147 0.29 -2.88 33.57
CA ALA A 147 1.15 -2.12 32.68
C ALA A 147 1.05 -2.60 31.22
N LEU A 148 1.05 -3.92 31.00
CA LEU A 148 0.89 -4.51 29.68
C LEU A 148 -0.46 -4.15 29.05
N GLN A 149 -1.55 -4.25 29.81
CA GLN A 149 -2.90 -3.88 29.34
C GLN A 149 -2.96 -2.39 28.96
N LYS A 150 -2.41 -1.51 29.81
CA LYS A 150 -2.36 -0.06 29.56
C LYS A 150 -1.54 0.26 28.30
N GLN A 151 -0.39 -0.39 28.11
CA GLN A 151 0.43 -0.20 26.92
C GLN A 151 -0.30 -0.66 25.66
N LEU A 152 -0.88 -1.85 25.65
CA LEU A 152 -1.59 -2.38 24.47
C LEU A 152 -2.84 -1.57 24.09
N THR A 153 -3.55 -1.03 25.09
CA THR A 153 -4.72 -0.16 24.85
C THR A 153 -4.33 1.23 24.35
N THR A 154 -3.12 1.72 24.65
CA THR A 154 -2.64 3.05 24.23
C THR A 154 -1.67 3.05 23.05
N LEU A 155 -1.13 1.89 22.67
CA LEU A 155 -0.14 1.74 21.61
C LEU A 155 -0.61 2.34 20.28
N ARG A 156 0.23 3.08 19.57
CA ARG A 156 -0.07 3.53 18.21
C ARG A 156 0.38 2.46 17.22
N LEU A 157 -0.56 1.90 16.47
CA LEU A 157 -0.31 0.85 15.50
C LEU A 157 -0.60 1.37 14.10
N SER A 158 0.30 1.08 13.16
CA SER A 158 0.10 1.39 11.74
C SER A 158 -0.94 0.48 11.08
N ARG A 159 -1.17 -0.72 11.63
CA ARG A 159 -2.11 -1.74 11.13
C ARG A 159 -2.84 -2.46 12.28
N PRO A 160 -4.08 -2.95 12.07
CA PRO A 160 -4.79 -3.73 13.07
C PRO A 160 -4.12 -5.11 13.26
N ILE A 161 -4.03 -5.55 14.53
CA ILE A 161 -3.48 -6.86 14.89
C ILE A 161 -4.60 -7.91 14.86
N ASN A 162 -4.50 -8.91 13.98
CA ASN A 162 -5.45 -10.04 13.93
C ASN A 162 -4.82 -11.36 14.38
N LYS A 163 -3.51 -11.35 14.69
CA LYS A 163 -2.72 -12.53 14.95
C LYS A 163 -1.63 -12.24 15.98
N ILE A 164 -1.40 -13.18 16.90
CA ILE A 164 -0.27 -13.17 17.84
C ILE A 164 0.58 -14.41 17.54
N VAL A 165 1.89 -14.22 17.39
CA VAL A 165 2.85 -15.34 17.27
C VAL A 165 3.86 -15.25 18.40
N CYS A 166 3.88 -16.30 19.22
CA CYS A 166 4.73 -16.39 20.39
C CYS A 166 5.92 -17.31 20.14
N PHE A 167 7.10 -16.93 20.63
CA PHE A 167 8.30 -17.74 20.51
C PHE A 167 8.94 -17.98 21.88
N GLY A 168 9.34 -19.22 22.15
CA GLY A 168 10.20 -19.54 23.28
C GLY A 168 9.57 -19.34 24.66
N LEU A 169 8.27 -19.64 24.82
CA LEU A 169 7.55 -19.42 26.08
C LEU A 169 7.86 -20.48 27.17
N GLY A 170 8.62 -21.52 26.84
CA GLY A 170 8.98 -22.63 27.72
C GLY A 170 7.87 -23.67 27.90
N THR A 171 8.25 -24.88 28.31
CA THR A 171 7.31 -25.95 28.67
C THR A 171 6.47 -25.59 29.91
N LEU A 172 5.19 -25.95 29.91
CA LEU A 172 4.27 -25.86 31.04
C LEU A 172 4.38 -27.11 31.93
N GLY A 173 4.76 -28.26 31.35
CA GLY A 173 4.79 -29.57 31.99
C GLY A 173 5.84 -29.80 33.07
N ARG A 174 6.95 -29.04 33.09
CA ARG A 174 8.05 -29.21 34.06
C ARG A 174 7.83 -28.42 35.36
N LEU A 175 6.91 -28.86 36.20
CA LEU A 175 6.47 -28.13 37.40
C LEU A 175 7.57 -27.89 38.44
N ASN A 176 8.55 -28.79 38.55
CA ASN A 176 9.65 -28.69 39.51
C ASN A 176 10.84 -27.84 39.01
N SER A 177 10.77 -27.31 37.78
CA SER A 177 11.83 -26.48 37.21
C SER A 177 11.82 -25.06 37.77
N ARG A 178 13.01 -24.46 37.95
CA ARG A 178 13.17 -23.02 38.25
C ARG A 178 12.52 -22.11 37.19
N SER A 179 12.26 -22.63 35.98
CA SER A 179 11.60 -21.91 34.89
C SER A 179 10.07 -22.12 34.82
N ALA A 180 9.48 -22.93 35.70
CA ALA A 180 8.05 -23.28 35.62
C ALA A 180 7.16 -22.03 35.76
N ALA A 181 7.35 -21.25 36.83
CA ALA A 181 6.61 -20.01 37.07
C ALA A 181 6.77 -19.01 35.91
N ARG A 182 8.00 -18.87 35.37
CA ARG A 182 8.27 -18.02 34.21
C ARG A 182 7.45 -18.46 33.00
N SER A 183 7.46 -19.74 32.68
CA SER A 183 6.80 -20.28 31.49
C SER A 183 5.28 -20.12 31.64
N HIS A 184 4.72 -20.44 32.80
CA HIS A 184 3.30 -20.24 33.10
C HIS A 184 2.89 -18.76 33.01
N THR A 185 3.68 -17.84 33.57
CA THR A 185 3.43 -16.38 33.47
C THR A 185 3.50 -15.88 32.03
N GLN A 186 4.47 -16.35 31.23
CA GLN A 186 4.60 -15.98 29.82
C GLN A 186 3.35 -16.40 29.03
N HIS A 187 2.81 -17.59 29.27
CA HIS A 187 1.56 -18.04 28.64
C HIS A 187 0.33 -17.28 29.16
N ALA A 188 0.29 -16.94 30.45
CA ALA A 188 -0.78 -16.10 31.02
C ALA A 188 -0.79 -14.69 30.41
N ALA A 189 0.38 -14.12 30.11
CA ALA A 189 0.51 -12.83 29.44
C ALA A 189 -0.14 -12.83 28.06
N VAL A 190 -0.06 -13.93 27.31
CA VAL A 190 -0.71 -14.07 25.99
C VAL A 190 -2.23 -13.89 26.09
N ALA A 191 -2.86 -14.47 27.12
CA ALA A 191 -4.30 -14.28 27.35
C ALA A 191 -4.65 -12.80 27.62
N THR A 192 -3.82 -12.11 28.43
CA THR A 192 -3.94 -10.66 28.65
C THR A 192 -3.83 -9.87 27.35
N MET A 193 -2.89 -10.23 26.47
CA MET A 193 -2.73 -9.59 25.16
C MET A 193 -3.97 -9.74 24.29
N VAL A 194 -4.51 -10.96 24.20
CA VAL A 194 -5.75 -11.23 23.43
C VAL A 194 -6.90 -10.37 23.97
N GLN A 195 -7.08 -10.31 25.29
CA GLN A 195 -8.15 -9.51 25.90
C GLN A 195 -7.97 -8.01 25.62
N ALA A 196 -6.77 -7.47 25.82
CA ALA A 196 -6.49 -6.05 25.59
C ALA A 196 -6.68 -5.66 24.10
N LEU A 197 -6.25 -6.52 23.18
CA LEU A 197 -6.43 -6.29 21.75
C LEU A 197 -7.90 -6.41 21.32
N LYS A 198 -8.67 -7.35 21.88
CA LYS A 198 -10.12 -7.44 21.65
C LYS A 198 -10.84 -6.19 22.14
N ALA A 199 -10.54 -5.74 23.37
CA ALA A 199 -11.12 -4.52 23.93
C ALA A 199 -10.83 -3.28 23.06
N ARG A 200 -9.63 -3.24 22.45
CA ARG A 200 -9.23 -2.16 21.54
C ARG A 200 -10.02 -2.12 20.23
N GLN A 201 -10.48 -3.26 19.73
CA GLN A 201 -11.11 -3.37 18.41
C GLN A 201 -12.63 -3.07 18.41
N GLY A 202 -13.23 -2.86 19.58
CA GLY A 202 -14.67 -2.65 19.74
C GLY A 202 -15.49 -3.92 19.43
N ASN A 203 -16.83 -3.82 19.40
CA ASN A 203 -17.77 -4.93 19.09
C ASN A 203 -17.63 -5.55 17.68
N ARG A 204 -16.51 -5.36 16.98
CA ARG A 204 -16.19 -6.08 15.74
C ARG A 204 -15.87 -7.52 16.12
N ASN A 205 -16.65 -8.46 15.61
CA ASN A 205 -16.59 -9.90 15.91
C ASN A 205 -15.33 -10.58 15.32
N MET A 206 -14.17 -9.92 15.37
CA MET A 206 -12.93 -10.36 14.74
C MET A 206 -12.14 -11.23 15.71
N GLU A 207 -11.87 -12.47 15.30
CA GLU A 207 -11.10 -13.42 16.08
C GLU A 207 -9.61 -13.09 16.03
N ILE A 208 -8.95 -13.03 17.19
CA ILE A 208 -7.50 -12.92 17.29
C ILE A 208 -6.92 -14.32 17.36
N ARG A 209 -6.26 -14.76 16.28
CA ARG A 209 -5.62 -16.07 16.22
C ARG A 209 -4.31 -16.03 16.99
N CYS A 210 -4.09 -17.00 17.87
CA CYS A 210 -2.88 -17.07 18.68
C CYS A 210 -2.08 -18.33 18.35
N PHE A 211 -0.80 -18.14 18.07
CA PHE A 211 0.15 -19.20 17.76
C PHE A 211 1.32 -19.19 18.75
N ALA A 212 1.89 -20.35 19.04
CA ALA A 212 3.10 -20.46 19.84
C ALA A 212 4.05 -21.52 19.25
N GLN A 213 5.34 -21.18 19.18
CA GLN A 213 6.40 -22.10 18.77
C GLN A 213 7.44 -22.20 19.90
N ASP A 214 7.60 -23.40 20.44
CA ASP A 214 8.67 -23.72 21.39
C ASP A 214 9.12 -25.18 21.22
N PRO A 215 10.42 -25.47 21.06
CA PRO A 215 10.92 -26.83 20.91
C PRO A 215 10.73 -27.71 22.16
N ALA A 216 10.44 -27.11 23.31
CA ALA A 216 10.23 -27.81 24.57
C ALA A 216 8.80 -28.35 24.76
N TYR A 217 7.85 -28.02 23.87
CA TYR A 217 6.47 -28.48 24.01
C TYR A 217 6.33 -29.99 23.82
N ASP A 218 5.73 -30.64 24.83
CA ASP A 218 5.28 -32.02 24.79
C ASP A 218 3.76 -32.14 24.52
N GLU A 219 3.21 -33.35 24.56
CA GLU A 219 1.78 -33.60 24.32
C GLU A 219 0.85 -32.96 25.37
N VAL A 220 1.30 -32.83 26.62
CA VAL A 220 0.54 -32.19 27.71
C VAL A 220 0.55 -30.68 27.52
N ASP A 221 1.68 -30.10 27.15
CA ASP A 221 1.79 -28.70 26.76
C ASP A 221 0.84 -28.38 25.61
N ILE A 222 0.89 -29.17 24.52
CA ILE A 222 0.03 -28.99 23.34
C ILE A 222 -1.45 -29.08 23.70
N ALA A 223 -1.84 -30.04 24.54
CA ALA A 223 -3.22 -30.19 25.01
C ALA A 223 -3.68 -28.97 25.83
N LEU A 224 -2.83 -28.48 26.75
CA LEU A 224 -3.12 -27.29 27.53
C LEU A 224 -3.21 -26.04 26.65
N LEU A 225 -2.26 -25.81 25.73
CA LEU A 225 -2.27 -24.68 24.80
C LEU A 225 -3.55 -24.61 23.97
N ARG A 226 -3.96 -25.73 23.37
CA ARG A 226 -5.20 -25.81 22.57
C ARG A 226 -6.43 -25.46 23.40
N SER A 227 -6.48 -25.94 24.64
CA SER A 227 -7.61 -25.67 25.53
C SER A 227 -7.76 -24.19 25.94
N ILE A 228 -6.66 -23.42 25.88
CA ILE A 228 -6.66 -21.98 26.18
C ILE A 228 -6.65 -21.12 24.92
N GLY A 229 -6.92 -21.72 23.75
CA GLY A 229 -7.03 -21.02 22.47
C GLY A 229 -5.70 -20.64 21.81
N ILE A 230 -4.61 -21.32 22.16
CA ILE A 230 -3.29 -21.13 21.53
C ILE A 230 -2.99 -22.33 20.64
N THR A 231 -2.70 -22.08 19.36
CA THR A 231 -2.34 -23.10 18.38
C THR A 231 -0.82 -23.30 18.38
N PRO A 232 -0.31 -24.46 18.81
CA PRO A 232 1.12 -24.73 18.71
C PRO A 232 1.54 -24.90 17.24
N LEU A 233 2.73 -24.40 16.90
CA LEU A 233 3.35 -24.53 15.59
C LEU A 233 4.71 -25.22 15.72
N ASP A 234 5.02 -26.07 14.75
CA ASP A 234 6.35 -26.68 14.62
C ASP A 234 7.36 -25.66 14.08
N ASP A 235 8.63 -25.82 14.45
CA ASP A 235 9.74 -25.03 13.93
C ASP A 235 10.04 -25.41 12.46
N PRO A 236 10.22 -24.47 11.50
CA PRO A 236 10.25 -23.00 11.60
C PRO A 236 8.95 -22.26 11.26
N LYS A 237 7.79 -22.94 11.30
CA LYS A 237 6.50 -22.42 10.80
C LYS A 237 6.03 -21.17 11.54
N GLY A 238 6.41 -20.99 12.81
CA GLY A 238 6.14 -19.77 13.57
C GLY A 238 6.76 -18.54 12.94
N PHE A 239 8.03 -18.58 12.51
CA PHE A 239 8.67 -17.44 11.84
C PHE A 239 8.00 -17.14 10.49
N LEU A 240 7.62 -18.18 9.76
CA LEU A 240 6.90 -18.06 8.49
C LEU A 240 5.48 -17.51 8.65
N ALA A 241 4.87 -17.70 9.82
CA ALA A 241 3.55 -17.17 10.15
C ALA A 241 3.56 -15.66 10.45
N VAL A 242 4.72 -15.01 10.60
CA VAL A 242 4.78 -13.57 10.89
C VAL A 242 4.51 -12.72 9.64
N ASP A 243 3.62 -11.75 9.79
CA ASP A 243 3.26 -10.73 8.81
C ASP A 243 2.99 -9.36 9.47
N GLU A 244 2.73 -8.36 8.63
CA GLU A 244 2.40 -6.97 8.99
C GLU A 244 1.13 -6.76 9.83
N SER A 245 0.35 -7.81 10.11
CA SER A 245 -0.82 -7.82 11.01
C SER A 245 -0.58 -8.62 12.29
N THR A 246 0.66 -9.04 12.52
CA THR A 246 1.07 -9.89 13.63
C THR A 246 1.62 -9.08 14.80
N LEU A 247 1.24 -9.43 16.02
CA LEU A 247 1.98 -9.09 17.24
C LEU A 247 2.93 -10.25 17.57
N VAL A 248 4.24 -9.98 17.56
CA VAL A 248 5.23 -10.97 17.97
C VAL A 248 5.47 -10.86 19.47
N PHE A 249 5.47 -11.98 20.19
CA PHE A 249 5.78 -12.03 21.62
C PHE A 249 6.92 -13.02 21.91
N CYS A 250 8.05 -12.54 22.42
CA CYS A 250 9.18 -13.39 22.76
C CYS A 250 9.99 -12.84 23.92
N VAL A 251 10.02 -13.54 25.05
CA VAL A 251 10.79 -13.15 26.25
C VAL A 251 11.92 -14.15 26.54
N SER A 252 12.28 -14.97 25.54
CA SER A 252 13.32 -15.99 25.64
C SER A 252 14.69 -15.44 25.27
N PRO A 253 15.74 -15.68 26.07
CA PRO A 253 17.10 -15.23 25.75
C PRO A 253 17.82 -16.11 24.73
N ASN A 254 17.28 -17.28 24.38
CA ASN A 254 18.02 -18.35 23.71
C ASN A 254 17.85 -18.42 22.19
N VAL A 255 16.96 -17.59 21.62
CA VAL A 255 16.71 -17.53 20.16
C VAL A 255 16.78 -16.06 19.74
N PRO A 256 17.53 -15.71 18.68
CA PRO A 256 17.66 -14.33 18.22
C PRO A 256 16.42 -13.87 17.44
N VAL A 257 15.23 -13.95 18.05
CA VAL A 257 13.94 -13.66 17.40
C VAL A 257 13.93 -12.28 16.76
N LYS A 258 14.49 -11.24 17.41
CA LYS A 258 14.60 -9.91 16.78
C LYS A 258 15.42 -9.92 15.48
N GLN A 259 16.50 -10.71 15.42
CA GLN A 259 17.35 -10.83 14.22
C GLN A 259 16.62 -11.60 13.12
N ILE A 260 16.00 -12.73 13.48
CA ILE A 260 15.25 -13.57 12.54
C ILE A 260 14.08 -12.79 11.94
N ILE A 261 13.29 -12.14 12.78
CA ILE A 261 12.12 -11.36 12.34
C ILE A 261 12.53 -10.18 11.44
N ALA A 262 13.65 -9.52 11.74
CA ALA A 262 14.17 -8.45 10.88
C ALA A 262 14.55 -8.95 9.47
N ASP A 263 15.07 -10.17 9.36
CA ASP A 263 15.47 -10.79 8.09
C ASP A 263 14.28 -11.49 7.38
N VAL A 264 13.27 -11.98 8.12
CA VAL A 264 12.13 -12.75 7.57
C VAL A 264 10.94 -11.89 7.17
N GLN A 265 10.39 -11.09 8.09
CA GLN A 265 9.23 -10.21 7.86
C GLN A 265 8.93 -9.34 9.07
N TRP A 266 8.51 -8.11 8.82
CA TRP A 266 8.19 -7.14 9.86
C TRP A 266 6.77 -7.26 10.43
N PRO A 267 6.61 -7.37 11.76
CA PRO A 267 5.31 -7.45 12.42
C PRO A 267 4.67 -6.07 12.61
N ALA A 268 3.37 -6.04 12.94
CA ALA A 268 2.66 -4.83 13.34
C ALA A 268 3.22 -4.24 14.64
N ALA A 269 3.61 -5.11 15.57
CA ALA A 269 4.28 -4.79 16.81
C ALA A 269 5.06 -6.00 17.33
N MET A 270 6.03 -5.76 18.22
CA MET A 270 6.79 -6.81 18.87
C MET A 270 7.00 -6.48 20.35
N ILE A 271 6.71 -7.45 21.22
CA ILE A 271 6.97 -7.38 22.66
C ILE A 271 8.07 -8.40 22.97
N TRP A 272 9.16 -7.90 23.56
CA TRP A 272 10.40 -8.67 23.71
C TRP A 272 11.25 -8.21 24.91
N ASN A 273 12.24 -9.01 25.31
CA ASN A 273 13.22 -8.74 26.39
C ASN A 273 14.56 -9.46 26.09
N THR A 274 15.79 -8.95 26.30
CA THR A 274 16.36 -7.59 26.35
C THR A 274 17.46 -7.45 25.28
N VAL A 275 17.47 -6.35 24.52
CA VAL A 275 18.65 -5.46 24.46
C VAL A 275 18.39 -4.43 25.55
N ARG A 276 19.32 -4.26 26.49
CA ARG A 276 19.10 -3.37 27.65
C ARG A 276 18.89 -1.95 27.13
N PRO A 277 17.74 -1.29 27.40
CA PRO A 277 17.48 0.07 26.91
C PRO A 277 18.47 1.12 27.45
N SER A 278 19.18 0.79 28.53
CA SER A 278 20.18 1.63 29.19
C SER A 278 21.61 1.40 28.69
N GLU A 279 21.86 0.40 27.85
CA GLU A 279 23.18 0.20 27.28
C GLU A 279 23.27 1.06 26.00
N PRO A 280 24.20 2.03 25.94
CA PRO A 280 24.41 2.80 24.71
C PRO A 280 24.78 1.85 23.58
N ASP A 281 24.42 2.19 22.34
CA ASP A 281 24.89 1.46 21.15
C ASP A 281 26.42 1.39 21.21
N VAL A 282 26.94 0.20 21.52
CA VAL A 282 28.38 -0.02 21.61
C VAL A 282 28.88 -0.08 20.16
N ALA A 283 29.80 0.81 19.78
CA ALA A 283 30.35 0.84 18.42
C ALA A 283 31.45 -0.21 18.20
N GLU A 284 31.96 -0.78 19.30
CA GLU A 284 33.08 -1.71 19.34
C GLU A 284 32.78 -2.92 20.23
N TRP A 285 33.59 -3.96 20.07
CA TRP A 285 33.51 -5.17 20.89
C TRP A 285 33.92 -4.89 22.33
N GLU A 286 33.05 -5.21 23.28
CA GLU A 286 33.31 -5.02 24.71
C GLU A 286 33.60 -6.36 25.39
N GLN A 287 34.72 -6.48 26.09
CA GLN A 287 35.02 -7.63 26.93
C GLN A 287 34.32 -7.48 28.28
N ARG A 288 33.45 -8.44 28.65
CA ARG A 288 32.82 -8.51 29.97
C ARG A 288 33.31 -9.71 30.75
N VAL A 289 33.60 -9.53 32.03
CA VAL A 289 33.97 -10.62 32.93
C VAL A 289 32.86 -10.80 33.95
N LYS A 290 32.24 -11.98 33.97
CA LYS A 290 31.21 -12.32 34.96
C LYS A 290 31.47 -13.71 35.52
N ASN A 291 31.60 -13.82 36.84
CA ASN A 291 31.89 -15.09 37.54
C ASN A 291 33.14 -15.82 37.01
N GLY A 292 34.19 -15.08 36.63
CA GLY A 292 35.43 -15.65 36.07
C GLY A 292 35.32 -16.09 34.60
N GLN A 293 34.14 -15.96 33.99
CA GLN A 293 33.93 -16.24 32.56
C GLN A 293 34.04 -14.93 31.77
N VAL A 294 34.92 -14.94 30.77
CA VAL A 294 35.06 -13.84 29.80
C VAL A 294 33.98 -14.02 28.72
N THR A 295 33.14 -13.02 28.52
CA THR A 295 32.16 -12.96 27.43
C THR A 295 32.35 -11.69 26.62
N TRP A 296 32.45 -11.82 25.31
CA TRP A 296 32.52 -10.69 24.39
C TRP A 296 31.11 -10.23 24.00
N VAL A 297 30.88 -8.93 24.09
CA VAL A 297 29.63 -8.29 23.69
C VAL A 297 29.82 -7.69 22.31
N CYS A 298 29.01 -8.17 21.38
CA CYS A 298 29.00 -7.76 19.99
C CYS A 298 28.36 -6.36 19.85
N PRO A 299 28.98 -5.41 19.14
CA PRO A 299 28.42 -4.07 18.91
C PRO A 299 27.20 -4.07 17.99
N TYR A 300 26.92 -5.18 17.31
CA TYR A 300 25.93 -5.26 16.25
C TYR A 300 24.55 -5.61 16.79
N THR A 301 23.69 -4.59 16.93
CA THR A 301 22.24 -4.77 17.16
C THR A 301 21.49 -4.75 15.83
N THR A 302 20.61 -5.73 15.59
CA THR A 302 19.73 -5.74 14.40
C THR A 302 18.51 -4.87 14.65
N ASP A 303 18.73 -3.57 14.77
CA ASP A 303 17.65 -2.60 14.74
C ASP A 303 17.32 -2.21 13.28
N PRO A 304 16.04 -2.06 12.93
CA PRO A 304 15.65 -1.42 11.69
C PRO A 304 16.32 -0.10 11.34
N ASP A 305 16.61 0.71 12.36
CA ASP A 305 17.29 1.99 12.20
C ASP A 305 18.78 1.86 12.53
N SER A 306 19.32 0.64 12.51
CA SER A 306 20.72 0.38 12.75
C SER A 306 21.60 0.97 11.65
N SER A 307 22.85 1.24 12.01
CA SER A 307 23.90 1.58 11.05
C SER A 307 24.09 0.50 9.98
N ARG A 308 23.76 -0.77 10.27
CA ARG A 308 23.76 -1.89 9.32
C ARG A 308 22.75 -1.63 8.21
N VAL A 309 21.45 -1.49 8.49
CA VAL A 309 20.41 -1.29 7.45
C VAL A 309 20.75 -0.10 6.54
N ARG A 310 21.24 1.00 7.12
CA ARG A 310 21.75 2.15 6.33
C ARG A 310 22.95 1.81 5.45
N LYS A 311 23.87 0.95 5.91
CA LYS A 311 24.97 0.42 5.09
C LYS A 311 24.49 -0.57 4.03
N MET A 312 23.47 -1.40 4.32
CA MET A 312 22.86 -2.31 3.35
C MET A 312 22.24 -1.56 2.19
N ASP A 313 21.43 -0.53 2.49
CA ASP A 313 20.86 0.35 1.47
C ASP A 313 21.96 0.99 0.62
N LYS A 314 23.04 1.48 1.26
CA LYS A 314 24.20 2.04 0.55
C LYS A 314 24.91 1.00 -0.33
N ALA A 315 25.11 -0.21 0.16
CA ALA A 315 25.75 -1.29 -0.59
C ALA A 315 24.90 -1.74 -1.78
N LEU A 316 23.58 -1.90 -1.59
CA LEU A 316 22.61 -2.17 -2.64
C LEU A 316 22.63 -1.05 -3.69
N GLY A 317 22.64 0.21 -3.23
CA GLY A 317 22.80 1.36 -4.11
C GLY A 317 24.08 1.30 -4.93
N HIS A 318 25.23 1.02 -4.32
CA HIS A 318 26.51 0.89 -5.02
C HIS A 318 26.52 -0.29 -6.01
N GLN A 319 25.99 -1.46 -5.61
CA GLN A 319 25.93 -2.67 -6.44
C GLN A 319 25.15 -2.42 -7.73
N HIS A 320 24.07 -1.66 -7.66
CA HIS A 320 23.23 -1.34 -8.82
C HIS A 320 23.62 -0.03 -9.51
N GLY A 321 24.70 0.64 -9.08
CA GLY A 321 25.12 1.92 -9.65
C GLY A 321 24.08 3.02 -9.45
N CYS A 322 23.34 2.99 -8.35
CA CYS A 322 22.30 3.95 -8.04
C CYS A 322 22.89 5.30 -7.65
N GLU A 323 22.34 6.36 -8.23
CA GLU A 323 22.67 7.73 -7.90
C GLU A 323 21.41 8.50 -7.51
N LEU A 324 21.59 9.61 -6.79
CA LEU A 324 20.46 10.47 -6.44
C LEU A 324 20.17 11.46 -7.56
N PRO A 325 18.89 11.77 -7.83
CA PRO A 325 18.56 12.92 -8.66
C PRO A 325 18.98 14.22 -7.95
N PRO A 326 19.15 15.31 -8.71
CA PRO A 326 19.36 16.65 -8.16
C PRO A 326 18.33 17.00 -7.07
N GLU A 327 18.79 17.64 -5.99
CA GLU A 327 17.90 18.13 -4.95
C GLU A 327 17.16 19.38 -5.41
N LEU A 328 15.86 19.47 -5.09
CA LEU A 328 15.04 20.65 -5.33
C LEU A 328 15.69 21.88 -4.66
N THR A 329 16.08 22.86 -5.48
CA THR A 329 16.71 24.11 -4.99
C THR A 329 15.82 24.81 -3.96
N LYS A 330 16.36 25.04 -2.75
CA LYS A 330 15.69 25.78 -1.66
C LYS A 330 16.45 27.06 -1.34
N LYS A 331 15.73 28.15 -1.11
CA LYS A 331 16.29 29.45 -0.69
C LYS A 331 16.30 29.59 0.83
N TRP A 332 15.32 29.00 1.52
CA TRP A 332 15.17 29.12 2.97
C TRP A 332 15.49 27.79 3.67
N PRO A 333 15.94 27.82 4.94
CA PRO A 333 16.15 26.61 5.73
C PRO A 333 14.92 25.71 5.72
N LEU A 334 15.16 24.39 5.70
CA LEU A 334 14.12 23.36 5.71
C LEU A 334 13.12 23.42 4.53
N GLY A 335 13.43 24.18 3.47
CA GLY A 335 12.57 24.28 2.28
C GLY A 335 11.29 25.08 2.50
N LEU A 336 11.24 25.96 3.51
CA LEU A 336 10.06 26.78 3.82
C LEU A 336 9.64 27.69 2.66
N ASP A 337 10.58 28.13 1.82
CA ASP A 337 10.30 28.86 0.59
C ASP A 337 9.44 28.03 -0.37
N ARG A 338 9.78 26.74 -0.56
CA ARG A 338 9.03 25.84 -1.45
C ARG A 338 7.64 25.54 -0.94
N ILE A 339 7.49 25.40 0.37
CA ILE A 339 6.17 25.25 1.01
C ILE A 339 5.34 26.51 0.72
N LYS A 340 5.88 27.70 0.99
CA LYS A 340 5.18 28.96 0.73
C LYS A 340 4.77 29.09 -0.74
N GLU A 341 5.68 28.87 -1.68
CA GLU A 341 5.41 28.94 -3.12
C GLU A 341 4.31 27.95 -3.55
N LEU A 342 4.33 26.72 -3.03
CA LEU A 342 3.29 25.71 -3.28
C LEU A 342 1.91 26.20 -2.84
N TRP A 343 1.81 26.76 -1.63
CA TRP A 343 0.55 27.27 -1.08
C TRP A 343 0.06 28.54 -1.77
N THR A 344 0.96 29.48 -2.08
CA THR A 344 0.65 30.70 -2.83
C THR A 344 0.16 30.36 -4.23
N SER A 345 0.91 29.53 -4.97
CA SER A 345 0.51 29.09 -6.32
C SER A 345 -0.84 28.36 -6.31
N ASN A 346 -1.12 27.57 -5.27
CA ASN A 346 -2.42 26.93 -5.11
C ASN A 346 -3.56 27.93 -4.84
N ALA A 347 -3.33 28.93 -3.99
CA ALA A 347 -4.32 29.96 -3.69
C ALA A 347 -4.64 30.84 -4.92
N GLU A 348 -3.64 31.10 -5.77
CA GLU A 348 -3.79 31.86 -7.00
C GLU A 348 -4.44 31.04 -8.14
N GLY A 349 -4.37 29.71 -8.05
CA GLY A 349 -4.91 28.78 -9.04
C GLY A 349 -3.90 28.37 -10.12
N HIS A 350 -2.61 28.48 -9.84
CA HIS A 350 -1.51 28.19 -10.77
C HIS A 350 -0.56 27.08 -10.27
N LEU A 351 -1.03 26.22 -9.36
CA LEU A 351 -0.21 25.15 -8.77
C LEU A 351 0.40 24.21 -9.81
N LEU A 352 -0.36 23.71 -10.79
CA LEU A 352 0.19 22.77 -11.78
C LEU A 352 1.15 23.47 -12.74
N ALA A 353 0.93 24.74 -13.09
CA ALA A 353 1.88 25.54 -13.86
C ALA A 353 3.20 25.73 -13.08
N PHE A 354 3.14 25.96 -11.77
CA PHE A 354 4.31 25.97 -10.90
C PHE A 354 5.05 24.63 -10.87
N LEU A 355 4.33 23.49 -10.86
CA LEU A 355 4.98 22.18 -10.96
C LEU A 355 5.62 21.94 -12.33
N CYS A 356 5.01 22.40 -13.42
CA CYS A 356 5.62 22.36 -14.75
C CYS A 356 6.89 23.19 -14.81
N SER A 357 6.89 24.43 -14.28
CA SER A 357 8.08 25.28 -14.29
C SER A 357 9.22 24.73 -13.42
N ILE A 358 8.89 24.01 -12.35
CA ILE A 358 9.88 23.21 -11.61
C ILE A 358 10.44 22.12 -12.53
N ALA A 359 9.60 21.32 -13.18
CA ALA A 359 10.07 20.21 -14.03
C ALA A 359 10.97 20.69 -15.18
N GLU A 360 10.57 21.76 -15.87
CA GLU A 360 11.34 22.40 -16.96
C GLU A 360 12.76 22.77 -16.53
N LYS A 361 12.95 23.25 -15.30
CA LYS A 361 14.27 23.61 -14.76
C LYS A 361 15.22 22.41 -14.65
N TYR A 362 14.70 21.19 -14.58
CA TYR A 362 15.49 19.97 -14.46
C TYR A 362 15.41 19.10 -15.72
N GLU A 363 15.04 19.67 -16.87
CA GLU A 363 15.20 19.01 -18.16
C GLU A 363 16.69 18.79 -18.52
N PRO A 364 17.02 17.69 -19.26
CA PRO A 364 16.11 16.67 -19.76
C PRO A 364 15.72 15.62 -18.69
N GLY A 365 16.44 15.58 -17.56
CA GLY A 365 16.36 14.48 -16.60
C GLY A 365 15.04 14.35 -15.85
N ASN A 366 14.34 15.47 -15.60
CA ASN A 366 12.99 15.54 -15.05
C ASN A 366 12.76 14.64 -13.81
N SER A 367 13.81 14.51 -13.00
CA SER A 367 13.84 13.68 -11.80
C SER A 367 14.46 14.51 -10.68
N ILE A 368 13.75 14.67 -9.56
CA ILE A 368 14.13 15.60 -8.50
C ILE A 368 13.95 14.94 -7.14
N THR A 369 14.93 15.13 -6.26
CA THR A 369 14.84 14.76 -4.84
C THR A 369 14.29 15.94 -4.03
N GLN A 370 13.29 15.70 -3.18
CA GLN A 370 12.76 16.69 -2.22
C GLN A 370 12.77 16.12 -0.80
N TYR A 371 13.24 16.90 0.16
CA TYR A 371 13.13 16.58 1.59
C TYR A 371 11.93 17.33 2.19
N PHE A 372 10.94 16.60 2.70
CA PHE A 372 9.83 17.21 3.44
C PHE A 372 10.26 17.61 4.85
N LEU A 373 9.70 18.71 5.37
CA LEU A 373 9.92 19.19 6.73
C LEU A 373 9.54 18.12 7.76
N PHE A 374 10.54 17.55 8.44
CA PHE A 374 10.47 16.35 9.30
C PHE A 374 9.59 15.21 8.74
N GLY A 375 9.60 15.05 7.41
CA GLY A 375 8.86 14.02 6.69
C GLY A 375 9.80 13.11 5.88
N PRO A 376 9.24 12.10 5.17
CA PRO A 376 10.05 11.26 4.31
C PRO A 376 10.67 12.05 3.16
N ARG A 377 11.77 11.54 2.62
CA ARG A 377 12.30 12.02 1.34
C ARG A 377 11.35 11.61 0.21
N ALA A 378 11.20 12.47 -0.79
CA ALA A 378 10.36 12.23 -1.95
C ALA A 378 11.14 12.37 -3.25
N PHE A 379 10.83 11.51 -4.22
CA PHE A 379 11.36 11.57 -5.58
C PHE A 379 10.24 11.97 -6.52
N HIS A 380 10.37 13.12 -7.19
CA HIS A 380 9.49 13.50 -8.30
C HIS A 380 10.07 12.92 -9.55
N ILE A 381 9.39 11.96 -10.14
CA ILE A 381 9.86 11.19 -11.28
C ILE A 381 8.85 11.28 -12.41
N LEU A 382 9.35 11.73 -13.56
CA LEU A 382 8.52 12.03 -14.71
C LEU A 382 8.90 11.16 -15.92
N ARG A 383 9.75 10.16 -15.71
CA ARG A 383 10.19 9.23 -16.76
C ARG A 383 9.18 8.08 -16.91
N PRO A 384 8.69 7.77 -18.12
CA PRO A 384 7.72 6.68 -18.36
C PRO A 384 8.14 5.34 -17.74
N GLU A 385 9.43 5.00 -17.82
CA GLU A 385 9.99 3.74 -17.30
C GLU A 385 9.82 3.62 -15.78
N ASN A 386 9.93 4.74 -15.06
CA ASN A 386 9.69 4.76 -13.62
C ASN A 386 8.19 4.68 -13.28
N VAL A 387 7.32 5.27 -14.11
CA VAL A 387 5.86 5.14 -13.96
C VAL A 387 5.44 3.68 -14.17
N GLU A 388 5.99 3.02 -15.18
CA GLU A 388 5.83 1.58 -15.41
C GLU A 388 6.32 0.75 -14.22
N ALA A 389 7.53 1.03 -13.74
CA ALA A 389 8.11 0.38 -12.56
C ALA A 389 7.14 0.40 -11.38
N ILE A 390 6.58 1.57 -11.08
CA ILE A 390 5.75 1.75 -9.90
C ILE A 390 4.35 1.20 -10.07
N LEU A 391 3.76 1.30 -11.26
CA LEU A 391 2.36 0.94 -11.50
C LEU A 391 2.18 -0.50 -12.00
N SER A 392 3.21 -1.11 -12.59
CA SER A 392 3.12 -2.41 -13.27
C SER A 392 4.26 -3.38 -12.93
N THR A 393 5.51 -3.07 -13.27
CA THR A 393 6.57 -4.09 -13.25
C THR A 393 7.06 -4.41 -11.83
N ASN A 394 7.08 -3.47 -10.89
CA ASN A 394 7.35 -3.76 -9.47
C ASN A 394 6.11 -4.30 -8.71
N PHE A 395 5.01 -4.60 -9.41
CA PHE A 395 3.95 -5.49 -8.91
C PHE A 395 4.21 -6.96 -9.26
N LYS A 396 5.05 -7.22 -10.27
CA LYS A 396 5.46 -8.54 -10.76
C LYS A 396 6.99 -8.56 -10.78
N GLY A 397 7.63 -8.68 -9.61
CA GLY A 397 9.10 -8.67 -9.43
C GLY A 397 9.88 -8.89 -10.72
N ALA A 398 10.23 -7.79 -11.39
CA ALA A 398 10.77 -7.82 -12.74
C ALA A 398 12.25 -7.46 -12.66
N HIS A 399 13.09 -8.44 -12.39
CA HIS A 399 14.46 -8.52 -12.91
C HIS A 399 14.60 -9.90 -13.55
N GLY A 400 14.57 -9.94 -14.88
CA GLY A 400 14.85 -11.14 -15.66
C GLY A 400 16.34 -11.50 -15.58
N TYR A 401 16.61 -12.80 -15.60
CA TYR A 401 17.92 -13.46 -15.45
C TYR A 401 18.46 -13.62 -14.03
N LEU A 402 17.60 -14.04 -13.11
CA LEU A 402 17.81 -15.08 -12.11
C LEU A 402 16.54 -15.09 -11.25
N HIS A 403 16.01 -16.27 -10.94
CA HIS A 403 14.87 -16.48 -10.04
C HIS A 403 13.44 -16.51 -10.63
N GLN A 404 13.17 -17.53 -11.46
CA GLN A 404 11.83 -17.97 -11.85
C GLN A 404 11.20 -18.95 -10.83
N PHE A 405 11.25 -18.65 -9.53
CA PHE A 405 10.62 -19.49 -8.48
C PHE A 405 9.76 -18.72 -7.45
N TYR A 406 9.64 -17.39 -7.56
CA TYR A 406 8.89 -16.53 -6.61
C TYR A 406 7.41 -16.29 -6.96
N LEU A 407 6.65 -17.31 -7.34
CA LEU A 407 5.23 -17.15 -7.66
C LEU A 407 4.33 -17.85 -6.64
N SER A 408 3.87 -17.10 -5.62
CA SER A 408 2.52 -17.31 -5.05
C SER A 408 1.96 -16.14 -4.22
N HIS A 409 2.74 -15.11 -3.84
CA HIS A 409 2.22 -13.93 -3.13
C HIS A 409 2.84 -12.65 -3.71
N ALA A 410 2.04 -11.83 -4.39
CA ALA A 410 2.48 -10.57 -4.99
C ALA A 410 3.06 -9.62 -3.93
N HIS A 411 4.38 -9.59 -3.78
CA HIS A 411 5.08 -8.64 -2.93
C HIS A 411 5.12 -7.30 -3.66
N LEU A 412 4.29 -6.36 -3.22
CA LEU A 412 4.26 -4.97 -3.69
C LEU A 412 5.53 -4.25 -3.22
N ASP A 413 6.24 -3.53 -4.08
CA ASP A 413 7.36 -2.67 -3.64
C ASP A 413 6.85 -1.32 -3.10
N TYR A 414 5.64 -0.95 -3.52
CA TYR A 414 5.04 0.35 -3.30
C TYR A 414 3.63 0.24 -2.73
N GLY A 415 3.33 1.13 -1.79
CA GLY A 415 2.03 1.27 -1.14
C GLY A 415 1.55 2.72 -1.07
N PHE A 416 0.54 2.95 -0.25
CA PHE A 416 -0.17 4.22 -0.13
C PHE A 416 0.31 5.10 1.02
N GLY A 417 1.09 4.56 1.95
CA GLY A 417 1.64 5.31 3.08
C GLY A 417 0.55 5.99 3.91
N ALA A 418 0.71 7.28 4.17
CA ALA A 418 -0.25 8.09 4.94
C ALA A 418 -1.63 8.27 4.27
N ARG A 419 -1.82 7.90 3.00
CA ARG A 419 -3.07 8.18 2.24
C ARG A 419 -4.32 7.66 2.94
N ALA A 420 -4.27 6.46 3.50
CA ALA A 420 -5.42 5.88 4.21
C ALA A 420 -5.88 6.82 5.34
N ALA A 421 -4.96 7.34 6.15
CA ALA A 421 -5.26 8.28 7.24
C ALA A 421 -5.64 9.69 6.75
N ILE A 422 -5.10 10.11 5.60
CA ILE A 422 -5.45 11.38 4.96
C ILE A 422 -6.92 11.34 4.53
N PHE A 423 -7.33 10.29 3.82
CA PHE A 423 -8.65 10.16 3.17
C PHE A 423 -9.75 9.57 4.06
N ALA A 424 -9.39 8.88 5.15
CA ALA A 424 -10.32 8.25 6.08
C ALA A 424 -11.52 9.12 6.52
N PRO A 425 -11.38 10.44 6.81
CA PRO A 425 -12.51 11.24 7.28
C PRO A 425 -13.69 11.33 6.30
N LEU A 426 -13.44 11.30 4.98
CA LEU A 426 -14.49 11.35 3.96
C LEU A 426 -14.75 9.98 3.35
N LEU A 427 -13.70 9.25 2.96
CA LEU A 427 -13.82 8.04 2.14
C LEU A 427 -13.79 6.74 2.95
N GLY A 428 -13.46 6.79 4.24
CA GLY A 428 -13.38 5.60 5.09
C GLY A 428 -12.53 4.48 4.49
N ASN A 429 -13.01 3.25 4.57
CA ASN A 429 -12.36 2.08 3.98
C ASN A 429 -12.92 1.76 2.59
N GLY A 430 -12.14 1.97 1.54
CA GLY A 430 -12.54 1.60 0.18
C GLY A 430 -11.36 1.53 -0.78
N ILE A 431 -11.66 1.43 -2.08
CA ILE A 431 -10.65 1.15 -3.11
C ILE A 431 -9.48 2.16 -3.16
N PHE A 432 -9.69 3.41 -2.72
CA PHE A 432 -8.65 4.44 -2.66
C PHE A 432 -7.84 4.48 -1.36
N THR A 433 -8.30 3.81 -0.30
CA THR A 433 -7.67 3.84 1.03
C THR A 433 -7.15 2.47 1.49
N GLN A 434 -7.62 1.38 0.88
CA GLN A 434 -7.22 0.02 1.22
C GLN A 434 -6.03 -0.46 0.38
N GLU A 435 -5.32 -1.46 0.94
CA GLU A 435 -4.20 -2.16 0.31
C GLU A 435 -4.32 -3.68 0.54
N GLY A 436 -3.48 -4.47 -0.15
CA GLY A 436 -3.40 -5.91 0.04
C GLY A 436 -4.73 -6.65 -0.21
N PRO A 437 -5.06 -7.67 0.59
CA PRO A 437 -6.28 -8.46 0.44
C PRO A 437 -7.58 -7.64 0.52
N ALA A 438 -7.63 -6.63 1.40
CA ALA A 438 -8.82 -5.78 1.56
C ALA A 438 -9.10 -4.98 0.27
N TRP A 439 -8.07 -4.39 -0.33
CA TRP A 439 -8.21 -3.71 -1.61
C TRP A 439 -8.61 -4.67 -2.73
N ARG A 440 -8.03 -5.87 -2.77
CA ARG A 440 -8.37 -6.88 -3.77
C ARG A 440 -9.84 -7.26 -3.70
N HIS A 441 -10.36 -7.48 -2.49
CA HIS A 441 -11.77 -7.75 -2.26
C HIS A 441 -12.66 -6.62 -2.79
N SER A 442 -12.41 -5.37 -2.41
CA SER A 442 -13.18 -4.22 -2.92
C SER A 442 -13.06 -4.05 -4.43
N ARG A 443 -11.88 -4.28 -5.00
CA ARG A 443 -11.67 -4.23 -6.46
C ARG A 443 -12.46 -5.31 -7.18
N ASP A 444 -12.42 -6.55 -6.71
CA ASP A 444 -13.11 -7.69 -7.32
C ASP A 444 -14.63 -7.52 -7.24
N LEU A 445 -15.13 -7.02 -6.10
CA LEU A 445 -16.53 -6.63 -5.92
C LEU A 445 -16.96 -5.60 -6.97
N LEU A 446 -16.25 -4.48 -7.06
CA LEU A 446 -16.58 -3.38 -7.97
C LEU A 446 -16.42 -3.77 -9.44
N ARG A 447 -15.38 -4.54 -9.80
CA ARG A 447 -15.10 -4.97 -11.18
C ARG A 447 -16.25 -5.79 -11.78
N LYS A 448 -16.83 -6.72 -11.01
CA LYS A 448 -17.99 -7.52 -11.45
C LYS A 448 -19.16 -6.61 -11.84
N GLN A 449 -19.39 -5.55 -11.07
CA GLN A 449 -20.48 -4.62 -11.33
C GLN A 449 -20.22 -3.77 -12.58
N PHE A 450 -19.04 -3.18 -12.72
CA PHE A 450 -18.72 -2.38 -13.91
C PHE A 450 -18.79 -3.21 -15.21
N SER A 451 -18.40 -4.48 -15.17
CA SER A 451 -18.51 -5.38 -16.33
C SER A 451 -19.96 -5.57 -16.78
N ARG A 452 -20.91 -5.64 -15.84
CA ARG A 452 -22.36 -5.72 -16.14
C ARG A 452 -22.90 -4.39 -16.65
N VAL A 453 -22.44 -3.27 -16.11
CA VAL A 453 -22.83 -1.93 -16.58
C VAL A 453 -22.36 -1.72 -18.03
N GLN A 454 -21.15 -2.16 -18.38
CA GLN A 454 -20.65 -2.12 -19.75
C GLN A 454 -21.54 -2.89 -20.75
N SER A 455 -22.24 -3.94 -20.31
CA SER A 455 -23.20 -4.67 -21.15
C SER A 455 -24.57 -3.97 -21.31
N ARG A 456 -24.90 -2.96 -20.50
CA ARG A 456 -26.20 -2.24 -20.59
C ARG A 456 -26.21 -1.21 -21.71
N ASN A 457 -27.36 -0.99 -22.35
CA ASN A 457 -27.56 0.05 -23.36
C ASN A 457 -27.28 1.46 -22.80
N LEU A 458 -27.01 2.43 -23.69
CA LEU A 458 -26.78 3.84 -23.35
C LEU A 458 -27.99 4.55 -22.74
N GLU A 459 -29.12 3.85 -22.63
CA GLU A 459 -30.35 4.27 -21.96
C GLU A 459 -30.12 4.89 -20.58
N HIS A 460 -29.10 4.44 -19.84
CA HIS A 460 -28.70 5.02 -18.55
C HIS A 460 -28.33 6.52 -18.64
N PHE A 461 -27.82 6.97 -19.79
CA PHE A 461 -27.44 8.37 -20.00
C PHE A 461 -28.57 9.21 -20.60
N HIS A 462 -29.55 8.60 -21.27
CA HIS A 462 -30.56 9.30 -22.06
C HIS A 462 -31.31 10.34 -21.21
N GLU A 463 -31.99 9.89 -20.15
CA GLU A 463 -32.80 10.76 -19.31
C GLU A 463 -31.97 11.90 -18.69
N HIS A 464 -30.78 11.59 -18.16
CA HIS A 464 -29.99 12.58 -17.42
C HIS A 464 -29.37 13.63 -18.35
N VAL A 465 -28.92 13.24 -19.54
CA VAL A 465 -28.39 14.19 -20.52
C VAL A 465 -29.50 15.00 -21.15
N ASP A 466 -30.68 14.42 -21.40
CA ASP A 466 -31.83 15.19 -21.89
C ASP A 466 -32.34 16.19 -20.85
N ASN A 467 -32.36 15.81 -19.56
CA ASN A 467 -32.64 16.74 -18.47
C ASN A 467 -31.64 17.90 -18.45
N MET A 468 -30.35 17.63 -18.67
CA MET A 468 -29.33 18.68 -18.80
C MET A 468 -29.61 19.59 -20.00
N VAL A 469 -29.87 19.02 -21.18
CA VAL A 469 -30.17 19.78 -22.40
C VAL A 469 -31.41 20.66 -22.19
N ALA A 470 -32.48 20.13 -21.59
CA ALA A 470 -33.70 20.88 -21.31
C ALA A 470 -33.51 22.01 -20.29
N ARG A 471 -32.46 21.94 -19.46
CA ARG A 471 -32.14 22.98 -18.47
C ARG A 471 -31.38 24.17 -19.08
N LEU A 472 -30.73 23.95 -20.22
CA LEU A 472 -29.98 24.99 -20.92
C LEU A 472 -30.94 25.94 -21.67
N PRO A 473 -30.66 27.25 -21.70
CA PRO A 473 -31.48 28.19 -22.48
C PRO A 473 -31.32 27.96 -23.98
N SER A 474 -32.32 28.35 -24.77
CA SER A 474 -32.25 28.30 -26.25
C SER A 474 -31.18 29.25 -26.82
N ASP A 475 -30.95 30.38 -26.15
CA ASP A 475 -29.89 31.34 -26.48
C ASP A 475 -29.36 32.00 -25.21
N GLY A 476 -28.04 32.14 -25.09
CA GLY A 476 -27.42 32.90 -24.00
C GLY A 476 -26.04 32.37 -23.56
N VAL A 477 -25.46 33.08 -22.59
CA VAL A 477 -24.23 32.66 -21.91
C VAL A 477 -24.57 31.78 -20.72
N VAL A 478 -23.95 30.61 -20.63
CA VAL A 478 -24.12 29.65 -19.53
C VAL A 478 -22.77 29.08 -19.08
N ASP A 479 -22.62 28.79 -17.79
CA ASP A 479 -21.50 27.98 -17.28
C ASP A 479 -21.88 26.50 -17.25
N LEU A 480 -21.26 25.69 -18.11
CA LEU A 480 -21.52 24.26 -18.18
C LEU A 480 -20.90 23.47 -17.02
N GLN A 481 -19.88 24.00 -16.34
CA GLN A 481 -19.14 23.23 -15.34
C GLN A 481 -20.05 22.77 -14.18
N PRO A 482 -20.83 23.66 -13.50
CA PRO A 482 -21.77 23.22 -12.47
C PRO A 482 -22.82 22.21 -12.98
N LEU A 483 -23.25 22.36 -14.23
CA LEU A 483 -24.21 21.44 -14.85
C LEU A 483 -23.59 20.06 -15.08
N PHE A 484 -22.31 19.97 -15.50
CA PHE A 484 -21.60 18.70 -15.60
C PHE A 484 -21.44 18.00 -14.25
N PHE A 485 -21.16 18.74 -13.17
CA PHE A 485 -21.12 18.16 -11.81
C PHE A 485 -22.48 17.63 -11.36
N ASN A 486 -23.57 18.27 -11.76
CA ASN A 486 -24.93 17.83 -11.46
C ASN A 486 -25.34 16.63 -12.34
N LEU A 487 -25.00 16.64 -13.63
CA LEU A 487 -25.26 15.54 -14.57
C LEU A 487 -24.60 14.25 -14.10
N THR A 488 -23.31 14.32 -13.80
CA THR A 488 -22.52 13.16 -13.37
C THR A 488 -22.93 12.69 -11.97
N LEU A 489 -23.41 13.59 -11.11
CA LEU A 489 -24.05 13.21 -9.84
C LEU A 489 -25.34 12.43 -10.08
N ASP A 490 -26.19 12.88 -11.00
CA ASP A 490 -27.44 12.21 -11.36
C ASP A 490 -27.19 10.82 -11.93
N ILE A 491 -26.22 10.69 -12.84
CA ILE A 491 -25.81 9.42 -13.46
C ILE A 491 -25.18 8.48 -12.43
N ALA A 492 -24.27 8.98 -11.59
CA ALA A 492 -23.60 8.16 -10.57
C ALA A 492 -24.58 7.69 -9.49
N THR A 493 -25.50 8.55 -9.03
CA THR A 493 -26.51 8.18 -8.03
C THR A 493 -27.52 7.18 -8.60
N ALA A 494 -27.97 7.36 -9.85
CA ALA A 494 -28.79 6.38 -10.55
C ALA A 494 -28.09 5.03 -10.67
N LEU A 495 -26.80 5.03 -11.01
CA LEU A 495 -26.01 3.81 -11.14
C LEU A 495 -25.83 3.09 -9.81
N LEU A 496 -25.47 3.85 -8.76
CA LEU A 496 -25.12 3.32 -7.46
C LEU A 496 -26.35 2.90 -6.68
N PHE A 497 -27.32 3.80 -6.56
CA PHE A 497 -28.48 3.66 -5.67
C PHE A 497 -29.73 3.19 -6.40
N GLY A 498 -29.68 2.98 -7.72
CA GLY A 498 -30.87 2.68 -8.54
C GLY A 498 -31.81 3.88 -8.70
N ARG A 499 -31.45 5.04 -8.17
CA ARG A 499 -32.28 6.25 -8.22
C ARG A 499 -31.39 7.47 -8.33
N SER A 500 -31.71 8.31 -9.31
CA SER A 500 -31.07 9.61 -9.46
C SER A 500 -31.54 10.59 -8.39
N VAL A 501 -30.66 11.50 -7.98
CA VAL A 501 -31.03 12.66 -7.18
C VAL A 501 -31.77 13.72 -8.01
N TYR A 502 -31.79 13.58 -9.34
CA TYR A 502 -32.47 14.45 -10.29
C TYR A 502 -32.11 15.95 -10.14
N SER A 503 -30.83 16.23 -9.93
CA SER A 503 -30.26 17.58 -9.82
C SER A 503 -30.61 18.47 -11.02
N LEU A 504 -30.83 17.90 -12.21
CA LEU A 504 -31.12 18.67 -13.43
C LEU A 504 -32.56 18.55 -13.95
N LYS A 505 -33.42 17.73 -13.34
CA LYS A 505 -34.78 17.48 -13.86
C LYS A 505 -35.71 18.65 -13.57
N ALA A 506 -36.42 19.11 -14.59
CA ALA A 506 -37.42 20.18 -14.45
C ALA A 506 -38.62 19.72 -13.58
N GLY A 507 -39.19 20.66 -12.81
CA GLY A 507 -40.38 20.40 -11.98
C GLY A 507 -40.13 19.57 -10.71
N ILE A 508 -38.89 19.15 -10.46
CA ILE A 508 -38.47 18.57 -9.18
C ILE A 508 -37.75 19.66 -8.41
N ASP A 509 -38.28 20.05 -7.24
CA ASP A 509 -37.54 20.96 -6.37
C ASP A 509 -36.25 20.26 -5.94
N GLN A 510 -35.13 20.95 -6.15
CA GLN A 510 -33.87 20.47 -5.61
C GLN A 510 -33.95 20.62 -4.10
N ASP A 511 -34.31 19.53 -3.42
CA ASP A 511 -34.31 19.45 -1.96
C ASP A 511 -33.05 20.16 -1.46
N ALA A 512 -33.21 21.02 -0.45
CA ALA A 512 -32.10 21.74 0.18
C ALA A 512 -30.92 20.80 0.52
N ASP A 513 -31.21 19.51 0.71
CA ASP A 513 -30.27 18.42 0.90
C ASP A 513 -29.31 18.17 -0.28
N ASN A 514 -29.76 18.23 -1.54
CA ASN A 514 -28.88 18.00 -2.71
C ASN A 514 -27.84 19.12 -2.87
N ARG A 515 -28.29 20.38 -2.69
CA ARG A 515 -27.38 21.54 -2.69
C ARG A 515 -26.39 21.46 -1.53
N ARG A 516 -26.88 21.15 -0.33
CA ARG A 516 -26.04 20.95 0.85
C ARG A 516 -25.03 19.83 0.65
N PHE A 517 -25.41 18.72 0.01
CA PHE A 517 -24.50 17.63 -0.33
C PHE A 517 -23.39 18.12 -1.26
N ALA A 518 -23.72 18.76 -2.38
CA ALA A 518 -22.73 19.22 -3.36
C ALA A 518 -21.73 20.21 -2.74
N GLU A 519 -22.20 21.15 -1.93
CA GLU A 519 -21.36 22.10 -1.18
C GLU A 519 -20.45 21.38 -0.17
N SER A 520 -21.03 20.52 0.67
CA SER A 520 -20.29 19.76 1.68
C SER A 520 -19.25 18.84 1.03
N PHE A 521 -19.58 18.23 -0.11
CA PHE A 521 -18.66 17.36 -0.83
C PHE A 521 -17.45 18.13 -1.38
N ASN A 522 -17.67 19.34 -1.91
CA ASN A 522 -16.58 20.20 -2.37
C ASN A 522 -15.68 20.65 -1.21
N ILE A 523 -16.25 21.05 -0.07
CA ILE A 523 -15.50 21.43 1.14
C ILE A 523 -14.68 20.24 1.67
N ALA A 524 -15.29 19.06 1.74
CA ALA A 524 -14.63 17.85 2.22
C ALA A 524 -13.46 17.46 1.31
N GLN A 525 -13.63 17.50 -0.01
CA GLN A 525 -12.53 17.23 -0.95
C GLN A 525 -11.40 18.26 -0.85
N GLU A 526 -11.71 19.55 -0.71
CA GLU A 526 -10.69 20.57 -0.50
C GLU A 526 -9.91 20.32 0.79
N GLY A 527 -10.60 19.91 1.86
CA GLY A 527 -9.97 19.51 3.11
C GLY A 527 -9.07 18.29 2.97
N LEU A 528 -9.50 17.25 2.24
CA LEU A 528 -8.65 16.11 1.91
C LEU A 528 -7.42 16.51 1.10
N ALA A 529 -7.59 17.41 0.14
CA ALA A 529 -6.50 17.88 -0.70
C ALA A 529 -5.47 18.70 0.11
N LYS A 530 -5.92 19.50 1.09
CA LYS A 530 -5.03 20.20 2.05
C LYS A 530 -4.28 19.22 2.94
N ARG A 531 -4.98 18.21 3.48
CA ARG A 531 -4.37 17.11 4.26
C ARG A 531 -3.33 16.34 3.43
N PHE A 532 -3.59 16.10 2.16
CA PHE A 532 -2.67 15.39 1.25
C PHE A 532 -1.38 16.18 1.02
N ARG A 533 -1.48 17.50 0.82
CA ARG A 533 -0.31 18.39 0.60
C ARG A 533 0.63 18.49 1.81
N ILE A 534 0.10 18.33 3.03
CA ILE A 534 0.91 18.32 4.26
C ILE A 534 1.30 16.90 4.72
N ALA A 535 0.93 15.87 3.94
CA ALA A 535 1.26 14.45 4.09
C ALA A 535 1.52 13.95 5.53
N PRO A 536 2.76 13.89 6.06
CA PRO A 536 3.00 13.36 7.42
C PRO A 536 2.29 14.17 8.51
N TRP A 537 1.97 15.43 8.24
CA TRP A 537 1.30 16.36 9.15
C TRP A 537 -0.20 16.47 8.90
N HIS A 538 -0.81 15.55 8.16
CA HIS A 538 -2.23 15.60 7.80
C HIS A 538 -3.17 15.80 9.01
N PHE A 539 -2.75 15.36 10.20
CA PHE A 539 -3.48 15.53 11.45
C PHE A 539 -3.60 16.99 11.92
N LEU A 540 -2.72 17.90 11.44
CA LEU A 540 -2.81 19.34 11.74
C LEU A 540 -3.99 20.02 11.04
N TYR A 541 -4.49 19.46 9.93
CA TYR A 541 -5.66 19.99 9.23
C TYR A 541 -6.93 19.21 9.58
N ASN A 542 -7.70 19.75 10.53
CA ASN A 542 -9.00 19.20 10.92
C ASN A 542 -9.95 20.30 11.44
N PRO A 543 -10.32 21.32 10.64
CA PRO A 543 -11.23 22.37 11.10
C PRO A 543 -12.68 21.86 11.27
N PRO A 544 -13.53 22.53 12.10
CA PRO A 544 -14.93 22.14 12.31
C PRO A 544 -15.74 22.07 11.01
N GLU A 545 -15.51 23.01 10.09
CA GLU A 545 -16.16 23.06 8.78
C GLU A 545 -15.91 21.80 7.95
N PHE A 546 -14.65 21.34 7.88
CA PHE A 546 -14.28 20.10 7.20
C PHE A 546 -14.96 18.88 7.84
N ARG A 547 -14.98 18.79 9.17
CA ARG A 547 -15.65 17.67 9.87
C ARG A 547 -17.16 17.65 9.60
N LYS A 548 -17.81 18.82 9.66
CA LYS A 548 -19.23 18.97 9.37
C LYS A 548 -19.54 18.57 7.92
N ALA A 549 -18.71 19.01 6.97
CA ALA A 549 -18.83 18.65 5.57
C ALA A 549 -18.71 17.13 5.33
N CYS A 550 -17.73 16.46 5.94
CA CYS A 550 -17.64 14.99 5.90
C CYS A 550 -18.89 14.30 6.48
N ALA A 551 -19.38 14.78 7.63
CA ALA A 551 -20.57 14.21 8.27
C ALA A 551 -21.85 14.41 7.44
N ASP A 552 -22.00 15.56 6.78
CA ASP A 552 -23.13 15.84 5.91
C ASP A 552 -23.11 14.95 4.64
N VAL A 553 -21.91 14.69 4.08
CA VAL A 553 -21.73 13.73 2.98
C VAL A 553 -22.06 12.29 3.42
N HIS A 554 -21.61 11.88 4.60
CA HIS A 554 -21.94 10.55 5.14
C HIS A 554 -23.44 10.39 5.36
N ARG A 555 -24.10 11.39 5.95
CA ARG A 555 -25.55 11.38 6.16
C ARG A 555 -26.33 11.24 4.86
N PHE A 556 -25.87 11.91 3.80
CA PHE A 556 -26.49 11.83 2.48
C PHE A 556 -26.48 10.39 1.95
N VAL A 557 -25.33 9.72 1.94
CA VAL A 557 -25.23 8.33 1.46
C VAL A 557 -25.95 7.35 2.40
N GLU A 558 -25.88 7.56 3.71
CA GLU A 558 -26.58 6.73 4.69
C GLU A 558 -28.09 6.77 4.51
N ARG A 559 -28.68 7.91 4.13
CA ARG A 559 -30.11 8.02 3.81
C ARG A 559 -30.51 7.11 2.65
N TYR A 560 -29.70 7.03 1.60
CA TYR A 560 -29.95 6.10 0.49
C TYR A 560 -29.86 4.66 0.95
N ILE A 561 -28.88 4.33 1.80
CA ILE A 561 -28.74 2.98 2.35
C ILE A 561 -29.96 2.61 3.21
N ASP A 562 -30.46 3.54 4.03
CA ASP A 562 -31.62 3.31 4.91
C ASP A 562 -32.95 3.12 4.15
N GLN A 563 -33.03 3.65 2.92
CA GLN A 563 -34.19 3.47 2.04
C GLN A 563 -34.17 2.13 1.29
N LEU A 564 -33.09 1.36 1.38
CA LEU A 564 -33.01 0.05 0.73
C LEU A 564 -33.73 -1.00 1.57
N ASP A 565 -34.76 -1.58 0.99
CA ASP A 565 -35.28 -2.85 1.49
C ASP A 565 -34.32 -3.98 1.09
N LEU A 566 -33.41 -4.33 2.01
CA LEU A 566 -32.47 -5.44 1.84
C LEU A 566 -33.12 -6.81 2.14
N GLN A 567 -34.37 -6.84 2.63
CA GLN A 567 -35.05 -8.08 3.04
C GLN A 567 -36.08 -8.59 2.01
N ASN A 568 -36.67 -7.72 1.19
CA ASN A 568 -37.52 -8.16 0.06
C ASN A 568 -36.72 -8.30 -1.25
N SER A 569 -36.44 -9.55 -1.64
CA SER A 569 -35.80 -9.89 -2.92
C SER A 569 -36.72 -9.83 -4.14
N ASP A 570 -38.05 -9.85 -3.95
CA ASP A 570 -38.96 -10.29 -5.03
C ASP A 570 -39.80 -9.17 -5.68
N GLY A 571 -39.68 -7.91 -5.25
CA GLY A 571 -40.65 -6.86 -5.63
C GLY A 571 -40.16 -5.67 -6.46
N LEU A 572 -38.86 -5.54 -6.74
CA LEU A 572 -38.28 -4.33 -7.37
C LEU A 572 -37.39 -4.72 -8.54
N ASP A 573 -37.74 -4.22 -9.73
CA ASP A 573 -37.11 -4.48 -11.04
C ASP A 573 -35.61 -4.82 -10.92
N ASP A 574 -35.28 -6.07 -11.27
CA ASP A 574 -33.99 -6.76 -11.09
C ASP A 574 -32.81 -6.00 -11.73
N LYS A 575 -33.10 -5.02 -12.58
CA LYS A 575 -32.14 -4.18 -13.29
C LYS A 575 -31.66 -2.96 -12.48
N THR A 576 -32.46 -2.39 -11.60
CA THR A 576 -32.23 -1.02 -11.11
C THR A 576 -31.43 -0.97 -9.80
N TYR A 577 -31.62 -1.91 -8.88
CA TYR A 577 -30.92 -1.94 -7.57
C TYR A 577 -29.77 -2.96 -7.47
N SER A 578 -29.37 -3.56 -8.60
CA SER A 578 -28.38 -4.64 -8.65
C SER A 578 -27.02 -4.28 -8.03
N PHE A 579 -26.56 -3.03 -8.22
CA PHE A 579 -25.26 -2.58 -7.75
C PHE A 579 -25.19 -2.53 -6.22
N ILE A 580 -26.03 -1.71 -5.58
CA ILE A 580 -25.99 -1.53 -4.13
C ILE A 580 -26.41 -2.77 -3.35
N LYS A 581 -27.37 -3.57 -3.84
CA LYS A 581 -27.77 -4.82 -3.17
C LYS A 581 -26.60 -5.80 -3.10
N GLN A 582 -25.82 -5.92 -4.16
CA GLN A 582 -24.68 -6.86 -4.19
C GLN A 582 -23.49 -6.34 -3.39
N VAL A 583 -23.20 -5.04 -3.47
CA VAL A 583 -22.20 -4.43 -2.58
C VAL A 583 -22.63 -4.62 -1.12
N ALA A 584 -23.92 -4.46 -0.80
CA ALA A 584 -24.44 -4.68 0.55
C ALA A 584 -24.31 -6.14 1.02
N GLN A 585 -24.56 -7.12 0.15
CA GLN A 585 -24.39 -8.56 0.45
C GLN A 585 -22.95 -8.94 0.77
N GLU A 586 -21.97 -8.31 0.11
CA GLU A 586 -20.55 -8.54 0.36
C GLU A 586 -19.95 -7.58 1.41
N SER A 587 -20.70 -6.57 1.87
CA SER A 587 -20.24 -5.60 2.86
C SER A 587 -20.38 -6.13 4.29
N ALA A 588 -19.36 -5.91 5.12
CA ALA A 588 -19.36 -6.41 6.50
C ALA A 588 -20.27 -5.60 7.46
N SER A 589 -20.61 -4.36 7.08
CA SER A 589 -21.44 -3.46 7.91
C SER A 589 -22.03 -2.33 7.06
N LYS A 590 -23.02 -1.61 7.61
CA LYS A 590 -23.54 -0.38 7.00
C LYS A 590 -22.45 0.67 6.74
N GLN A 591 -21.47 0.77 7.64
CA GLN A 591 -20.34 1.67 7.47
C GLN A 591 -19.46 1.24 6.28
N ASP A 592 -19.17 -0.05 6.17
CA ASP A 592 -18.38 -0.60 5.07
C ASP A 592 -19.08 -0.36 3.71
N LEU A 593 -20.38 -0.63 3.64
CA LEU A 593 -21.21 -0.33 2.47
C LEU A 593 -21.14 1.16 2.08
N ARG A 594 -21.35 2.06 3.04
CA ARG A 594 -21.25 3.50 2.84
C ARG A 594 -19.87 3.90 2.31
N ASP A 595 -18.81 3.39 2.91
CA ASP A 595 -17.44 3.72 2.53
C ASP A 595 -17.15 3.24 1.09
N GLN A 596 -17.56 2.03 0.70
CA GLN A 596 -17.43 1.55 -0.69
C GLN A 596 -18.20 2.44 -1.68
N LEU A 597 -19.46 2.78 -1.37
CA LEU A 597 -20.30 3.61 -2.24
C LEU A 597 -19.75 5.03 -2.40
N LEU A 598 -19.22 5.63 -1.33
CA LEU A 598 -18.59 6.95 -1.38
C LEU A 598 -17.35 6.97 -2.28
N ASN A 599 -16.55 5.91 -2.26
CA ASN A 599 -15.38 5.80 -3.14
C ASN A 599 -15.82 5.79 -4.62
N VAL A 600 -16.88 5.06 -4.96
CA VAL A 600 -17.37 5.03 -6.35
C VAL A 600 -18.06 6.35 -6.73
N LEU A 601 -18.83 6.96 -5.82
CA LEU A 601 -19.50 8.23 -6.06
C LEU A 601 -18.50 9.36 -6.34
N LEU A 602 -17.42 9.45 -5.55
CA LEU A 602 -16.32 10.39 -5.80
C LEU A 602 -15.71 10.15 -7.19
N ALA A 603 -15.43 8.87 -7.52
CA ALA A 603 -14.79 8.52 -8.78
C ALA A 603 -15.66 8.89 -9.99
N GLY A 604 -16.95 8.56 -9.96
CA GLY A 604 -17.87 8.76 -11.10
C GLY A 604 -18.33 10.20 -11.29
N ARG A 605 -18.56 10.96 -10.20
CA ARG A 605 -19.05 12.34 -10.29
C ARG A 605 -17.96 13.29 -10.78
N ASP A 606 -16.91 13.42 -9.98
CA ASP A 606 -15.99 14.55 -10.10
C ASP A 606 -15.02 14.41 -11.28
N THR A 607 -14.57 13.19 -11.58
CA THR A 607 -13.59 12.98 -12.66
C THR A 607 -14.21 13.22 -14.04
N THR A 608 -15.39 12.66 -14.30
CA THR A 608 -16.14 12.83 -15.54
C THR A 608 -16.57 14.28 -15.74
N ALA A 609 -17.06 14.95 -14.68
CA ALA A 609 -17.46 16.35 -14.76
C ALA A 609 -16.28 17.27 -15.15
N CYS A 610 -15.10 17.03 -14.57
CA CYS A 610 -13.89 17.76 -14.93
C CYS A 610 -13.48 17.50 -16.39
N CYS A 611 -13.54 16.25 -16.85
CA CYS A 611 -13.22 15.90 -18.24
C CYS A 611 -14.14 16.63 -19.24
N LEU A 612 -15.46 16.59 -19.01
CA LEU A 612 -16.44 17.32 -19.82
C LEU A 612 -16.20 18.83 -19.82
N SER A 613 -15.97 19.40 -18.63
CA SER A 613 -15.70 20.85 -18.48
C SER A 613 -14.48 21.28 -19.28
N TRP A 614 -13.37 20.55 -19.18
CA TRP A 614 -12.15 20.87 -19.94
C TRP A 614 -12.31 20.61 -21.44
N THR A 615 -13.02 19.54 -21.82
CA THR A 615 -13.28 19.23 -23.23
C THR A 615 -14.05 20.37 -23.91
N PHE A 616 -15.17 20.82 -23.33
CA PHE A 616 -15.94 21.94 -23.89
C PHE A 616 -15.17 23.25 -23.85
N ARG A 617 -14.44 23.54 -22.77
CA ARG A 617 -13.59 24.74 -22.67
C ARG A 617 -12.50 24.77 -23.73
N LEU A 618 -11.93 23.62 -24.09
CA LEU A 618 -10.97 23.49 -25.17
C LEU A 618 -11.63 23.65 -26.54
N LEU A 619 -12.76 22.97 -26.78
CA LEU A 619 -13.49 23.03 -28.05
C LEU A 619 -13.91 24.45 -28.43
N VAL A 620 -14.50 25.22 -27.50
CA VAL A 620 -14.96 26.59 -27.80
C VAL A 620 -13.82 27.58 -28.08
N ARG A 621 -12.58 27.22 -27.75
CA ARG A 621 -11.38 28.02 -28.03
C ARG A 621 -10.65 27.59 -29.31
N HIS A 622 -11.05 26.47 -29.90
CA HIS A 622 -10.42 25.88 -31.08
C HIS A 622 -11.51 25.57 -32.11
N GLU A 623 -12.00 26.61 -32.76
CA GLU A 623 -13.14 26.55 -33.69
C GLU A 623 -12.96 25.50 -34.79
N ALA A 624 -11.75 25.39 -35.37
CA ALA A 624 -11.46 24.38 -36.39
C ALA A 624 -11.70 22.95 -35.90
N VAL A 625 -11.31 22.66 -34.64
CA VAL A 625 -11.55 21.36 -34.01
C VAL A 625 -13.05 21.14 -33.78
N MET A 626 -13.76 22.15 -33.30
CA MET A 626 -15.21 22.10 -33.08
C MET A 626 -15.97 21.82 -34.39
N VAL A 627 -15.63 22.52 -35.47
CA VAL A 627 -16.25 22.36 -36.79
C VAL A 627 -16.03 20.94 -37.32
N ARG A 628 -14.79 20.44 -37.27
CA ARG A 628 -14.46 19.08 -37.72
C ARG A 628 -15.19 18.01 -36.91
N LEU A 629 -15.26 18.18 -35.58
CA LEU A 629 -15.99 17.26 -34.70
C LEU A 629 -17.49 17.24 -35.01
N ARG A 630 -18.11 18.40 -35.24
CA ARG A 630 -19.52 18.48 -35.66
C ARG A 630 -19.77 17.77 -36.99
N GLN A 631 -18.87 17.91 -37.96
CA GLN A 631 -18.98 17.23 -39.25
C GLN A 631 -18.93 15.71 -39.09
N GLU A 632 -18.01 15.19 -38.29
CA GLU A 632 -17.94 13.75 -37.98
C GLU A 632 -19.25 13.28 -37.31
N ILE A 633 -19.70 13.97 -36.27
CA ILE A 633 -20.94 13.63 -35.55
C ILE A 633 -22.14 13.61 -36.50
N ALA A 634 -22.31 14.65 -37.33
CA ALA A 634 -23.41 14.73 -38.29
C ALA A 634 -23.37 13.57 -39.31
N SER A 635 -22.18 13.20 -39.79
CA SER A 635 -22.01 12.12 -40.76
C SER A 635 -22.37 10.73 -40.22
N VAL A 636 -22.20 10.50 -38.91
CA VAL A 636 -22.43 9.20 -38.26
C VAL A 636 -23.84 9.10 -37.67
N MET A 637 -24.35 10.20 -37.12
CA MET A 637 -25.63 10.20 -36.40
C MET A 637 -26.84 10.15 -37.34
N GLY A 638 -26.76 10.79 -38.51
CA GLY A 638 -27.94 11.00 -39.36
C GLY A 638 -29.07 11.65 -38.56
N ASP A 639 -30.28 11.09 -38.65
CA ASP A 639 -31.48 11.56 -37.93
C ASP A 639 -31.61 11.01 -36.50
N SER A 640 -30.62 10.26 -35.98
CA SER A 640 -30.72 9.66 -34.66
C SER A 640 -30.63 10.71 -33.55
N VAL A 641 -31.65 10.74 -32.66
CA VAL A 641 -31.68 11.63 -31.49
C VAL A 641 -30.70 11.17 -30.40
N HIS A 642 -30.58 9.85 -30.21
CA HIS A 642 -29.71 9.24 -29.20
C HIS A 642 -28.59 8.44 -29.86
N PRO A 643 -27.31 8.72 -29.55
CA PRO A 643 -26.21 7.94 -30.10
C PRO A 643 -26.22 6.52 -29.51
N THR A 644 -26.01 5.52 -30.38
CA THR A 644 -25.74 4.14 -29.97
C THR A 644 -24.24 3.92 -29.71
N LYS A 645 -23.87 2.81 -29.05
CA LYS A 645 -22.46 2.50 -28.80
C LYS A 645 -21.70 2.31 -30.11
N GLU A 646 -22.35 1.67 -31.08
CA GLU A 646 -21.81 1.40 -32.40
C GLU A 646 -21.61 2.70 -33.20
N GLN A 647 -22.48 3.69 -33.03
CA GLN A 647 -22.29 5.03 -33.60
C GLN A 647 -21.11 5.75 -32.95
N ILE A 648 -21.02 5.79 -31.63
CA ILE A 648 -19.89 6.44 -30.93
C ILE A 648 -18.55 5.81 -31.35
N ARG A 649 -18.50 4.47 -31.48
CA ARG A 649 -17.28 3.76 -31.96
C ARG A 649 -16.86 4.15 -33.38
N LYS A 650 -17.77 4.69 -34.20
CA LYS A 650 -17.48 5.18 -35.56
C LYS A 650 -17.06 6.65 -35.58
N MET A 651 -16.80 7.27 -34.41
CA MET A 651 -16.33 8.65 -34.27
C MET A 651 -14.87 8.68 -33.76
N PRO A 652 -13.87 8.30 -34.57
CA PRO A 652 -12.47 8.30 -34.16
C PRO A 652 -11.94 9.69 -33.79
N TYR A 653 -12.42 10.76 -34.43
CA TYR A 653 -11.98 12.12 -34.11
C TYR A 653 -12.52 12.60 -32.76
N LEU A 654 -13.76 12.26 -32.39
CA LEU A 654 -14.26 12.42 -31.01
C LEU A 654 -13.32 11.76 -29.99
N SER A 655 -12.86 10.54 -30.28
CA SER A 655 -11.91 9.84 -29.41
C SER A 655 -10.59 10.60 -29.29
N CYS A 656 -10.07 11.16 -30.39
CA CYS A 656 -8.86 12.00 -30.39
C CYS A 656 -9.06 13.28 -29.55
N VAL A 657 -10.21 13.94 -29.65
CA VAL A 657 -10.57 15.14 -28.88
C VAL A 657 -10.59 14.86 -27.38
N ILE A 658 -11.20 13.75 -26.96
CA ILE A 658 -11.27 13.34 -25.55
C ILE A 658 -9.87 12.95 -25.06
N LYS A 659 -9.11 12.18 -25.85
CA LYS A 659 -7.74 11.76 -25.51
C LYS A 659 -6.82 12.95 -25.29
N GLU A 660 -6.91 13.96 -26.16
CA GLU A 660 -6.15 15.20 -26.07
C GLU A 660 -6.58 16.08 -24.89
N SER A 661 -7.88 16.14 -24.60
CA SER A 661 -8.42 16.81 -23.41
C SER A 661 -7.88 16.17 -22.12
N LEU A 662 -7.90 14.84 -22.03
CA LEU A 662 -7.35 14.07 -20.91
C LEU A 662 -5.82 14.18 -20.81
N ARG A 663 -5.11 14.35 -21.94
CA ARG A 663 -3.68 14.62 -21.95
C ARG A 663 -3.41 15.95 -21.26
N LEU A 664 -4.04 17.03 -21.70
CA LEU A 664 -3.76 18.38 -21.22
C LEU A 664 -4.31 18.64 -19.81
N TYR A 665 -5.49 18.10 -19.50
CA TYR A 665 -6.20 18.29 -18.24
C TYR A 665 -6.72 16.96 -17.67
N PRO A 666 -5.81 16.04 -17.27
CA PRO A 666 -6.20 14.81 -16.60
C PRO A 666 -6.92 15.14 -15.29
N PRO A 667 -8.09 14.53 -15.00
CA PRO A 667 -8.80 14.77 -13.74
C PRO A 667 -7.94 14.50 -12.51
N VAL A 668 -7.02 13.52 -12.56
CA VAL A 668 -6.03 13.25 -11.51
C VAL A 668 -4.63 13.60 -12.05
N PRO A 669 -4.15 14.84 -11.85
CA PRO A 669 -2.92 15.32 -12.48
C PRO A 669 -1.63 14.86 -11.79
N LEU A 670 -1.69 14.49 -10.52
CA LEU A 670 -0.56 14.15 -9.66
C LEU A 670 -0.93 12.99 -8.73
N ASN A 671 -0.03 12.04 -8.53
CA ASN A 671 -0.21 10.93 -7.61
C ASN A 671 1.12 10.54 -6.97
N ASN A 672 1.08 9.74 -5.90
CA ASN A 672 2.27 9.27 -5.21
C ASN A 672 2.15 7.81 -4.76
N ARG A 673 3.30 7.21 -4.42
CA ARG A 673 3.40 5.95 -3.68
C ARG A 673 4.47 6.08 -2.60
N GLU A 674 4.40 5.24 -1.58
CA GLU A 674 5.43 5.08 -0.57
C GLU A 674 6.11 3.72 -0.77
N ALA A 675 7.44 3.66 -0.73
CA ALA A 675 8.14 2.40 -0.80
C ALA A 675 7.92 1.61 0.51
N ILE A 676 7.38 0.40 0.43
CA ILE A 676 7.12 -0.43 1.63
C ILE A 676 8.34 -1.26 2.06
N ARG A 677 9.36 -1.31 1.20
CA ARG A 677 10.72 -1.82 1.44
C ARG A 677 11.70 -1.03 0.57
N THR A 678 12.99 -1.13 0.87
CA THR A 678 14.02 -0.58 -0.03
C THR A 678 13.92 -1.27 -1.39
N THR A 679 13.88 -0.47 -2.45
CA THR A 679 13.74 -0.89 -3.85
C THR A 679 14.50 0.07 -4.76
N ILE A 680 14.47 -0.16 -6.07
CA ILE A 680 15.20 0.59 -7.08
C ILE A 680 14.23 1.04 -8.17
N LEU A 681 14.30 2.33 -8.53
CA LEU A 681 13.73 2.83 -9.77
C LEU A 681 14.76 2.69 -10.88
N PRO A 682 14.36 2.28 -12.09
CA PRO A 682 15.29 1.96 -13.17
C PRO A 682 16.12 3.15 -13.66
N THR A 683 15.62 4.39 -13.52
CA THR A 683 16.28 5.58 -14.08
C THR A 683 15.97 6.84 -13.27
N GLY A 684 16.58 7.98 -13.61
CA GLY A 684 16.35 9.29 -13.00
C GLY A 684 17.44 9.76 -12.01
N GLY A 685 18.43 8.94 -11.72
CA GLY A 685 19.58 9.27 -10.87
C GLY A 685 20.75 9.85 -11.66
N GLY A 686 21.62 10.59 -10.97
CA GLY A 686 22.81 11.19 -11.57
C GLY A 686 22.52 12.46 -12.38
N PRO A 687 23.55 13.13 -12.91
CA PRO A 687 23.42 14.39 -13.64
C PRO A 687 22.64 14.26 -14.95
N ASP A 688 22.78 13.12 -15.64
CA ASP A 688 22.10 12.83 -16.91
C ASP A 688 20.77 12.09 -16.72
N ALA A 689 20.39 11.82 -15.46
CA ALA A 689 19.16 11.13 -15.07
C ALA A 689 18.96 9.76 -15.74
N ASP A 690 20.05 9.07 -16.08
CA ASP A 690 20.09 7.75 -16.70
C ASP A 690 20.31 6.64 -15.67
N ARG A 691 20.94 6.95 -14.53
CA ARG A 691 21.23 5.99 -13.46
C ARG A 691 19.98 5.57 -12.69
N PRO A 692 19.97 4.35 -12.13
CA PRO A 692 18.90 3.94 -11.23
C PRO A 692 18.89 4.77 -9.95
N ILE A 693 17.74 4.81 -9.28
CA ILE A 693 17.57 5.50 -8.00
C ILE A 693 17.25 4.48 -6.92
N LEU A 694 18.01 4.48 -5.84
CA LEU A 694 17.67 3.73 -4.64
C LEU A 694 16.56 4.46 -3.85
N VAL A 695 15.41 3.80 -3.71
CA VAL A 695 14.26 4.29 -2.94
C VAL A 695 14.15 3.46 -1.66
N ARG A 696 14.41 4.08 -0.52
CA ARG A 696 14.35 3.39 0.78
C ARG A 696 12.91 3.22 1.26
N LYS A 697 12.70 2.24 2.15
CA LYS A 697 11.42 2.08 2.86
C LYS A 697 10.98 3.42 3.48
N GLY A 698 9.71 3.77 3.28
CA GLY A 698 9.09 5.00 3.76
C GLY A 698 9.31 6.21 2.85
N GLU A 699 10.20 6.14 1.85
CA GLU A 699 10.39 7.23 0.89
C GLU A 699 9.24 7.29 -0.10
N LEU A 700 8.87 8.51 -0.49
CA LEU A 700 7.78 8.77 -1.42
C LEU A 700 8.28 8.85 -2.85
N VAL A 701 7.46 8.38 -3.77
CA VAL A 701 7.68 8.52 -5.20
C VAL A 701 6.45 9.18 -5.81
N VAL A 702 6.65 10.33 -6.42
CA VAL A 702 5.60 11.23 -6.94
C VAL A 702 5.70 11.26 -8.46
N PHE A 703 4.59 11.06 -9.14
CA PHE A 703 4.50 11.08 -10.60
C PHE A 703 3.30 11.91 -11.06
N SER A 704 3.43 12.57 -12.21
CA SER A 704 2.42 13.51 -12.71
C SER A 704 2.11 13.28 -14.17
N GLN A 705 0.86 12.92 -14.47
CA GLN A 705 0.37 12.90 -15.85
C GLN A 705 0.39 14.33 -16.43
N TYR A 706 -0.01 15.33 -15.64
CA TYR A 706 -0.12 16.71 -16.13
C TYR A 706 1.20 17.29 -16.61
N VAL A 707 2.29 17.03 -15.87
CA VAL A 707 3.64 17.44 -16.27
C VAL A 707 4.15 16.58 -17.42
N ASN A 708 3.99 15.26 -17.37
CA ASN A 708 4.43 14.37 -18.46
C ASN A 708 3.78 14.73 -19.79
N SER A 709 2.50 15.06 -19.76
CA SER A 709 1.73 15.49 -20.93
C SER A 709 2.35 16.68 -21.66
N ARG A 710 3.14 17.54 -21.01
CA ARG A 710 3.69 18.78 -21.60
C ARG A 710 5.14 18.66 -22.01
N LYS A 711 5.73 17.47 -21.89
CA LYS A 711 7.11 17.22 -22.27
C LYS A 711 7.31 17.30 -23.78
N LYS A 712 8.11 18.27 -24.23
CA LYS A 712 8.38 18.51 -25.65
C LYS A 712 9.21 17.40 -26.31
N ASN A 713 10.04 16.71 -25.53
CA ASN A 713 10.78 15.53 -26.01
C ASN A 713 9.90 14.29 -26.23
N ILE A 714 8.64 14.31 -25.78
CA ILE A 714 7.66 13.23 -25.98
C ILE A 714 6.59 13.66 -26.99
N TYR A 715 5.98 14.84 -26.80
CA TYR A 715 4.82 15.29 -27.57
C TYR A 715 5.15 16.33 -28.66
N GLY A 716 6.43 16.65 -28.84
CA GLY A 716 6.91 17.63 -29.82
C GLY A 716 6.89 19.07 -29.31
N PRO A 717 7.37 20.03 -30.12
CA PRO A 717 7.46 21.45 -29.73
C PRO A 717 6.10 22.07 -29.41
N ASP A 718 5.01 21.50 -29.93
CA ASP A 718 3.63 21.92 -29.70
C ASP A 718 2.94 21.13 -28.56
N ALA A 719 3.70 20.55 -27.62
CA ALA A 719 3.16 19.78 -26.50
C ALA A 719 2.09 20.54 -25.69
N ASP A 720 2.20 21.87 -25.59
CA ASP A 720 1.23 22.71 -24.89
C ASP A 720 -0.01 23.04 -25.73
N CYS A 721 -0.04 22.73 -27.02
CA CYS A 721 -1.16 22.99 -27.91
C CYS A 721 -2.23 21.90 -27.82
N PHE A 722 -3.50 22.30 -27.86
CA PHE A 722 -4.62 21.38 -28.05
C PHE A 722 -4.73 21.02 -29.53
N ARG A 723 -4.17 19.85 -29.90
CA ARG A 723 -4.15 19.35 -31.27
C ARG A 723 -4.57 17.87 -31.28
N PRO A 724 -5.88 17.57 -31.33
CA PRO A 724 -6.39 16.20 -31.38
C PRO A 724 -5.76 15.34 -32.48
N GLU A 725 -5.38 15.95 -33.60
CA GLU A 725 -4.74 15.32 -34.76
C GLU A 725 -3.46 14.54 -34.42
N ARG A 726 -2.79 14.85 -33.29
CA ARG A 726 -1.59 14.12 -32.85
C ARG A 726 -1.85 12.64 -32.56
N TRP A 727 -3.12 12.26 -32.41
CA TRP A 727 -3.53 10.88 -32.13
C TRP A 727 -3.98 10.12 -33.37
N GLU A 728 -4.05 10.76 -34.54
CA GLU A 728 -4.60 10.15 -35.77
C GLU A 728 -3.56 9.35 -36.56
N THR A 729 -2.29 9.78 -36.53
CA THR A 729 -1.23 9.23 -37.40
C THR A 729 -0.50 8.02 -36.79
N GLY A 730 -0.81 7.65 -35.53
CA GLY A 730 -0.09 6.60 -34.79
C GLY A 730 1.32 7.02 -34.32
N GLU A 731 1.74 8.27 -34.56
CA GLU A 731 3.05 8.79 -34.15
C GLU A 731 3.32 8.60 -32.65
N LEU A 732 2.27 8.63 -31.82
CA LEU A 732 2.37 8.51 -30.37
C LEU A 732 2.17 7.09 -29.84
N ASP A 733 2.07 6.06 -30.70
CA ASP A 733 1.80 4.68 -30.24
C ASP A 733 2.95 4.10 -29.40
N HIS A 734 4.16 4.67 -29.52
CA HIS A 734 5.36 4.22 -28.83
C HIS A 734 5.60 4.89 -27.47
N ILE A 735 4.78 5.87 -27.05
CA ILE A 735 5.07 6.67 -25.84
C ILE A 735 4.81 5.92 -24.53
N GLY A 736 4.13 4.76 -24.59
CA GLY A 736 3.86 3.88 -23.45
C GLY A 736 3.33 4.62 -22.22
N TRP A 737 4.07 4.53 -21.11
CA TRP A 737 3.73 5.12 -19.82
C TRP A 737 3.96 6.64 -19.72
N ALA A 738 4.11 7.34 -20.84
CA ALA A 738 4.01 8.80 -20.89
C ALA A 738 2.55 9.31 -20.93
N TYR A 739 1.60 8.43 -21.21
CA TYR A 739 0.16 8.71 -21.22
C TYR A 739 -0.59 7.68 -20.37
N PHE A 740 -0.95 8.06 -19.14
CA PHE A 740 -1.61 7.20 -18.15
C PHE A 740 -2.75 7.93 -17.40
N PRO A 741 -3.70 8.62 -18.07
CA PRO A 741 -4.78 9.34 -17.39
C PRO A 741 -5.66 8.42 -16.51
N PHE A 742 -5.70 7.12 -16.82
CA PHE A 742 -6.42 6.09 -16.05
C PHE A 742 -5.50 5.22 -15.16
N ASN A 743 -4.24 5.64 -14.95
CA ASN A 743 -3.15 4.85 -14.38
C ASN A 743 -2.94 3.53 -15.16
N GLY A 744 -2.32 2.53 -14.54
CA GLY A 744 -2.14 1.21 -15.15
C GLY A 744 -1.86 0.12 -14.11
N GLY A 745 -1.63 -1.10 -14.60
CA GLY A 745 -1.35 -2.28 -13.79
C GLY A 745 -2.52 -2.66 -12.87
N PRO A 746 -2.28 -3.29 -11.70
CA PRO A 746 -3.36 -3.81 -10.85
C PRO A 746 -4.33 -2.75 -10.35
N ARG A 747 -3.90 -1.47 -10.30
CA ARG A 747 -4.71 -0.33 -9.85
C ARG A 747 -5.23 0.56 -10.99
N GLN A 748 -5.24 0.07 -12.24
CA GLN A 748 -5.91 0.76 -13.36
C GLN A 748 -7.38 1.06 -13.03
N CYS A 749 -7.86 2.22 -13.48
CA CYS A 749 -9.23 2.67 -13.30
C CYS A 749 -10.24 1.59 -13.74
N LEU A 750 -11.20 1.25 -12.86
CA LEU A 750 -12.27 0.32 -13.21
C LEU A 750 -13.37 0.94 -14.07
N GLY A 751 -13.51 2.27 -13.99
CA GLY A 751 -14.56 3.03 -14.66
C GLY A 751 -14.14 3.65 -15.99
N GLU A 752 -12.97 3.29 -16.55
CA GLU A 752 -12.42 3.90 -17.77
C GLU A 752 -13.42 3.86 -18.95
N ASP A 753 -13.88 2.68 -19.33
CA ASP A 753 -14.83 2.52 -20.45
C ASP A 753 -16.17 3.23 -20.19
N PHE A 754 -16.65 3.17 -18.94
CA PHE A 754 -17.91 3.82 -18.56
C PHE A 754 -17.80 5.34 -18.66
N ALA A 755 -16.73 5.92 -18.11
CA ALA A 755 -16.48 7.35 -18.13
C ALA A 755 -16.25 7.86 -19.57
N LEU A 756 -15.46 7.16 -20.38
CA LEU A 756 -15.24 7.55 -21.78
C LEU A 756 -16.54 7.50 -22.58
N MET A 757 -17.39 6.51 -22.33
CA MET A 757 -18.70 6.41 -22.97
C MET A 757 -19.64 7.54 -22.53
N GLU A 758 -19.69 7.84 -21.23
CA GLU A 758 -20.47 8.96 -20.68
C GLU A 758 -20.03 10.30 -21.28
N VAL A 759 -18.72 10.58 -21.29
CA VAL A 759 -18.16 11.80 -21.90
C VAL A 759 -18.53 11.88 -23.38
N SER A 760 -18.31 10.80 -24.13
CA SER A 760 -18.60 10.75 -25.57
C SER A 760 -20.08 11.00 -25.86
N TYR A 761 -20.96 10.30 -25.14
CA TYR A 761 -22.41 10.45 -25.27
C TYR A 761 -22.85 11.89 -25.00
N THR A 762 -22.38 12.49 -23.91
CA THR A 762 -22.73 13.88 -23.55
C THR A 762 -22.19 14.89 -24.55
N VAL A 763 -20.96 14.74 -25.04
CA VAL A 763 -20.38 15.62 -26.07
C VAL A 763 -21.22 15.56 -27.35
N VAL A 764 -21.54 14.36 -27.84
CA VAL A 764 -22.37 14.17 -29.04
C VAL A 764 -23.73 14.84 -28.86
N ARG A 765 -24.43 14.55 -27.75
CA ARG A 765 -25.77 15.09 -27.50
C ARG A 765 -25.81 16.61 -27.41
N LEU A 766 -24.84 17.24 -26.76
CA LEU A 766 -24.77 18.70 -26.68
C LEU A 766 -24.49 19.33 -28.06
N LEU A 767 -23.59 18.73 -28.86
CA LEU A 767 -23.31 19.23 -30.22
C LEU A 767 -24.46 19.00 -31.20
N GLN A 768 -25.32 18.00 -30.95
CA GLN A 768 -26.57 17.82 -31.68
C GLN A 768 -27.68 18.79 -31.25
N ALA A 769 -27.77 19.12 -29.95
CA ALA A 769 -28.89 19.91 -29.42
C ALA A 769 -28.80 21.41 -29.79
N PHE A 770 -27.58 21.93 -29.97
CA PHE A 770 -27.34 23.34 -30.25
C PHE A 770 -26.76 23.53 -31.64
N SER A 771 -27.21 24.55 -32.36
CA SER A 771 -26.67 24.93 -33.67
C SER A 771 -25.27 25.52 -33.54
N SER A 772 -25.00 26.22 -32.43
CA SER A 772 -23.71 26.83 -32.13
C SER A 772 -23.40 26.78 -30.63
N ILE A 773 -22.14 26.44 -30.31
CA ILE A 773 -21.57 26.54 -28.96
C ILE A 773 -20.20 27.20 -29.14
N ILE A 774 -20.08 28.45 -28.73
CA ILE A 774 -18.88 29.29 -28.96
C ILE A 774 -18.41 29.96 -27.68
N LEU A 775 -17.19 30.50 -27.72
CA LEU A 775 -16.67 31.31 -26.63
C LEU A 775 -17.49 32.61 -26.50
N PRO A 776 -17.98 32.98 -25.29
CA PRO A 776 -18.68 34.23 -25.09
C PRO A 776 -17.84 35.44 -25.49
N LYS A 777 -18.49 36.49 -26.01
CA LYS A 777 -17.82 37.75 -26.33
C LYS A 777 -17.17 38.34 -25.08
N GLY A 778 -15.89 38.71 -25.19
CA GLY A 778 -15.11 39.32 -24.09
C GLY A 778 -14.42 38.33 -23.16
N GLU A 779 -14.60 37.01 -23.35
CA GLU A 779 -13.79 36.02 -22.62
C GLU A 779 -12.36 35.97 -23.19
N PRO A 780 -11.32 36.14 -22.35
CA PRO A 780 -9.95 36.08 -22.82
C PRO A 780 -9.57 34.65 -23.21
N ILE A 781 -9.02 34.50 -24.41
CA ILE A 781 -8.35 33.27 -24.84
C ILE A 781 -6.97 33.25 -24.19
N LYS A 782 -6.87 32.52 -23.08
CA LYS A 782 -5.60 32.26 -22.41
C LYS A 782 -4.87 31.11 -23.11
N PRO A 783 -3.53 31.14 -23.22
CA PRO A 783 -2.75 29.96 -23.63
C PRO A 783 -3.08 28.74 -22.77
N VAL A 784 -3.16 27.57 -23.39
CA VAL A 784 -3.41 26.30 -22.68
C VAL A 784 -2.34 26.09 -21.59
N GLY A 785 -2.78 25.75 -20.38
CA GLY A 785 -1.94 25.57 -19.20
C GLY A 785 -1.80 26.83 -18.32
N SER A 786 -2.14 28.02 -18.83
CA SER A 786 -2.06 29.29 -18.09
C SER A 786 -3.37 29.67 -17.38
N GLU A 787 -4.44 28.92 -17.61
CA GLU A 787 -5.73 29.12 -16.97
C GLU A 787 -5.66 28.89 -15.46
N ARG A 788 -6.52 29.57 -14.70
CA ARG A 788 -6.65 29.31 -13.27
C ARG A 788 -7.37 27.99 -13.07
N GLN A 789 -6.80 27.17 -12.20
CA GLN A 789 -7.20 25.81 -11.91
C GLN A 789 -7.52 25.66 -10.44
N ARG A 790 -8.53 24.86 -10.12
CA ARG A 790 -8.84 24.45 -8.75
C ARG A 790 -8.46 22.98 -8.61
N LEU A 791 -7.43 22.71 -7.82
CA LEU A 791 -6.97 21.35 -7.55
C LEU A 791 -7.45 20.88 -6.18
N THR A 792 -8.52 20.08 -6.16
CA THR A 792 -8.96 19.33 -4.97
C THR A 792 -8.32 17.94 -5.00
N LEU A 793 -9.12 16.87 -4.92
CA LEU A 793 -8.69 15.54 -5.34
C LEU A 793 -8.70 15.40 -6.88
N VAL A 794 -9.47 16.26 -7.56
CA VAL A 794 -9.52 16.36 -9.02
C VAL A 794 -9.16 17.75 -9.51
N LEU A 795 -8.85 17.87 -10.80
CA LEU A 795 -8.53 19.12 -11.49
C LEU A 795 -9.76 19.72 -12.19
N SER A 796 -10.29 20.81 -11.65
CA SER A 796 -11.34 21.61 -12.30
C SER A 796 -10.86 23.00 -12.70
N SER A 797 -11.63 23.68 -13.56
CA SER A 797 -11.38 25.08 -13.92
C SER A 797 -11.82 25.98 -12.77
N ALA A 798 -10.94 26.89 -12.33
CA ALA A 798 -11.33 27.92 -11.36
C ALA A 798 -12.17 29.04 -12.01
N ASP A 799 -12.10 29.15 -13.34
CA ASP A 799 -12.82 30.14 -14.14
C ASP A 799 -14.15 29.59 -14.71
N GLY A 800 -14.53 28.35 -14.39
CA GLY A 800 -15.71 27.67 -14.95
C GLY A 800 -15.55 27.25 -16.42
N CYS A 801 -16.66 26.88 -17.05
CA CYS A 801 -16.80 26.54 -18.47
C CYS A 801 -17.92 27.38 -19.10
N ARG A 802 -17.70 28.70 -19.19
CA ARG A 802 -18.65 29.63 -19.81
C ARG A 802 -18.66 29.50 -21.33
N VAL A 803 -19.85 29.32 -21.89
CA VAL A 803 -20.10 29.19 -23.33
C VAL A 803 -21.30 30.04 -23.72
N GLN A 804 -21.30 30.53 -24.96
CA GLN A 804 -22.48 31.09 -25.60
C GLN A 804 -23.11 29.96 -26.43
N ILE A 805 -24.39 29.71 -26.23
CA ILE A 805 -25.14 28.68 -26.96
C ILE A 805 -26.26 29.31 -27.80
N HIS A 806 -26.56 28.67 -28.93
CA HIS A 806 -27.70 28.97 -29.78
C HIS A 806 -28.36 27.66 -30.21
N SER A 807 -29.68 27.52 -30.05
CA SER A 807 -30.45 26.38 -30.55
C SER A 807 -30.61 26.46 -32.08
N TYR A 808 -31.07 25.35 -32.69
CA TYR A 808 -31.57 25.38 -34.06
C TYR A 808 -32.87 26.16 -34.20
#